data_AF-A0A3M7P2H4-F1
#
_entry.id   AF-A0A3M7P2H4-F1
#
_cell.length_a   1.000
_cell.length_b   1.000
_cell.length_c   1.000
_cell.angle_alpha   90.00
_cell.angle_beta   90.00
_cell.angle_gamma   90.00
#
_symmetry.space_group_name_H-M   'P 1'
#
loop_
_entity.id
_entity.type
_entity.pdbx_description
1 polymer ?
#
loop_
_entity_poly.entity_id
_entity_poly.type
_entity_poly.pdbx_seq_one_letter_code
_entity_poly.pdbx_strand_id
1 'polypeptide(L)'
;MNVTDIDDKIITRARKKYLYEQYLNANNSIETIIEDVKQAYNLAEQKAFEEQDKDKKEMYNKILFNVKLVLDKFDKASNKDKQLKEEILDASSEVLSTWLDKLKGKDVTDNSIFRNLPRHFENEFHKDMAALNILPPNVLTRVSEYVPEIIEFIQGIIKNGFAYESNGSVYFDTIKFANSENHYYAKLVPEAFGDTKALAEGEGDLIDQSQEKRNPADFALWKFSKPGEPSWDSPWGRGRPGWHIECSAMAGSIFGSNIDIHSGGTDLKFPHHDNEIAQSEAAFCNNNWVNFFLHSGHLHIQGCKMSKSLKNFITIKDALKKYSSRQIRILFLLYQWKDTLDYSDQAMETALSFEKTCKEFFFKIKDFSRNVKFDQVGDFIKFGKSEKELVNLLNEKKSHIHKALCDSINTPLVVKEILNLISFANTYMNSNYNQESFNLALLHDIAIYITNLLKIFGVIETNELLGFPTSNNSQNQNTEEVLMPYLNVLSKFRDDVRTEARASKQNQILNLCDKLRDDILPDLGVLIEDLTDRTVVKLCDRETLLKEREQQLLLAERKKAEDLKRKQELERIKKEKEAKKAIPPYEMFLNETDKYSKFDERGFPILDAEGKELSKGAKKKLEKLYETQAKNYQEYLENKK
;
A
#
# COMPACT_ATOMS: atom_id res chain seq x y z
N MET A 1 13.01 -16.92 6.53
CA MET A 1 12.82 -15.90 5.46
C MET A 1 13.90 -16.13 4.43
N ASN A 2 13.51 -16.30 3.17
CA ASN A 2 14.46 -16.50 2.07
C ASN A 2 14.71 -15.17 1.37
N VAL A 3 15.96 -14.90 1.01
CA VAL A 3 16.37 -13.69 0.29
C VAL A 3 17.01 -14.10 -1.03
N THR A 4 16.31 -13.83 -2.14
CA THR A 4 16.88 -13.91 -3.49
C THR A 4 17.77 -12.69 -3.72
N ASP A 5 19.08 -12.91 -3.62
CA ASP A 5 20.12 -11.90 -3.89
C ASP A 5 20.82 -12.12 -5.24
N ILE A 6 20.38 -13.11 -6.02
CA ILE A 6 20.87 -13.44 -7.36
C ILE A 6 19.68 -13.55 -8.31
N ASP A 7 19.40 -12.49 -9.06
CA ASP A 7 18.33 -12.43 -10.07
C ASP A 7 18.80 -11.61 -11.27
N ASP A 8 18.27 -11.87 -12.46
CA ASP A 8 18.65 -11.20 -13.71
C ASP A 8 18.57 -9.66 -13.61
N LYS A 9 17.52 -9.14 -12.96
CA LYS A 9 17.32 -7.69 -12.77
C LYS A 9 18.25 -7.13 -11.70
N ILE A 10 18.51 -7.89 -10.64
CA ILE A 10 19.48 -7.54 -9.59
C ILE A 10 20.89 -7.46 -10.18
N ILE A 11 21.30 -8.48 -10.92
CA ILE A 11 22.61 -8.60 -11.58
C ILE A 11 22.83 -7.41 -12.50
N THR A 12 21.88 -7.17 -13.40
CA THR A 12 21.96 -6.05 -14.35
C THR A 12 22.04 -4.71 -13.63
N ARG A 13 21.25 -4.51 -12.57
CA ARG A 13 21.24 -3.24 -11.83
C ARG A 13 22.52 -3.03 -11.02
N ALA A 14 23.06 -4.09 -10.39
CA ALA A 14 24.31 -4.03 -9.65
C ALA A 14 25.49 -3.69 -10.58
N ARG A 15 25.53 -4.31 -11.76
CA ARG A 15 26.57 -4.07 -12.77
C ARG A 15 26.53 -2.65 -13.32
N LYS A 16 25.34 -2.17 -13.72
CA LYS A 16 25.11 -0.78 -14.15
C LYS A 16 25.55 0.23 -13.10
N LYS A 17 25.17 0.00 -11.84
CA LYS A 17 25.54 0.86 -10.71
C LYS A 17 27.05 0.90 -10.51
N TYR A 18 27.71 -0.26 -10.47
CA TYR A 18 29.16 -0.36 -10.30
C TYR A 18 29.93 0.35 -11.42
N LEU A 19 29.57 0.10 -12.68
CA LEU A 19 30.23 0.73 -13.82
C LEU A 19 30.03 2.25 -13.84
N TYR A 20 28.86 2.72 -13.44
CA TYR A 20 28.59 4.15 -13.32
C TYR A 20 29.39 4.78 -12.18
N GLU A 21 29.50 4.14 -11.01
CA GLU A 21 30.34 4.61 -9.90
C GLU A 21 31.83 4.65 -10.28
N GLN A 22 32.33 3.65 -11.01
CA GLN A 22 33.69 3.69 -11.56
C GLN A 22 33.88 4.86 -12.54
N TYR A 23 32.88 5.12 -13.38
CA TYR A 23 32.91 6.23 -14.33
C TYR A 23 32.96 7.59 -13.62
N LEU A 24 32.20 7.76 -12.54
CA LEU A 24 32.25 8.98 -11.71
C LEU A 24 33.63 9.15 -11.05
N ASN A 25 34.20 8.08 -10.53
CA ASN A 25 35.50 8.10 -9.84
C ASN A 25 36.69 8.32 -10.80
N ALA A 26 36.53 8.03 -12.09
CA ALA A 26 37.56 8.22 -13.10
C ALA A 26 37.86 9.70 -13.43
N ASN A 27 37.10 10.65 -12.88
CA ASN A 27 37.30 12.10 -13.07
C ASN A 27 37.40 12.54 -14.54
N ASN A 28 36.56 11.97 -15.41
CA ASN A 28 36.52 12.30 -16.84
C ASN A 28 36.28 13.82 -17.07
N SER A 29 36.84 14.35 -18.16
CA SER A 29 36.59 15.74 -18.59
C SER A 29 35.14 15.92 -19.02
N ILE A 30 34.64 17.16 -18.97
CA ILE A 30 33.23 17.43 -19.34
C ILE A 30 32.97 17.15 -20.83
N GLU A 31 33.97 17.34 -21.69
CA GLU A 31 33.90 17.00 -23.11
C GLU A 31 33.70 15.50 -23.33
N THR A 32 34.48 14.65 -22.65
CA THR A 32 34.36 13.19 -22.75
C THR A 32 33.01 12.71 -22.23
N ILE A 33 32.53 13.28 -21.12
CA ILE A 33 31.21 12.94 -20.56
C ILE A 33 30.10 13.21 -21.57
N ILE A 34 30.17 14.31 -22.29
CA ILE A 34 29.14 14.68 -23.24
C ILE A 34 29.17 13.81 -24.48
N GLU A 35 30.37 13.46 -24.95
CA GLU A 35 30.52 12.51 -26.05
C GLU A 35 29.93 11.15 -25.67
N ASP A 36 30.26 10.64 -24.48
CA ASP A 36 29.74 9.38 -23.96
C ASP A 36 28.21 9.44 -23.78
N VAL A 37 27.67 10.55 -23.25
CA VAL A 37 26.22 10.75 -23.08
C VAL A 37 25.52 10.83 -24.45
N LYS A 38 26.11 11.46 -25.47
CA LYS A 38 25.56 11.48 -26.83
C LYS A 38 25.51 10.08 -27.44
N GLN A 39 26.57 9.27 -27.26
CA GLN A 39 26.56 7.88 -27.72
C GLN A 39 25.53 7.03 -26.97
N ALA A 40 25.44 7.21 -25.66
CA ALA A 40 24.45 6.54 -24.83
C ALA A 40 23.02 6.93 -25.21
N TYR A 41 22.77 8.22 -25.48
CA TYR A 41 21.49 8.74 -25.97
C TYR A 41 21.08 8.06 -27.27
N ASN A 42 21.96 7.98 -28.27
CA ASN A 42 21.65 7.34 -29.55
C ASN A 42 21.28 5.86 -29.38
N LEU A 43 21.99 5.15 -28.49
CA LEU A 43 21.67 3.75 -28.18
C LEU A 43 20.28 3.61 -27.53
N ALA A 44 19.93 4.52 -26.62
CA ALA A 44 18.62 4.52 -25.97
C ALA A 44 17.49 4.96 -26.92
N GLU A 45 17.75 5.88 -27.84
CA GLU A 45 16.80 6.30 -28.88
C GLU A 45 16.46 5.15 -29.83
N GLN A 46 17.47 4.39 -30.27
CA GLN A 46 17.25 3.19 -31.07
C GLN A 46 16.37 2.16 -30.33
N LYS A 47 16.66 1.90 -29.05
CA LYS A 47 15.85 0.99 -28.23
C LYS A 47 14.42 1.49 -28.06
N ALA A 48 14.22 2.79 -27.83
CA ALA A 48 12.90 3.38 -27.72
C ALA A 48 12.09 3.25 -29.03
N PHE A 49 12.76 3.32 -30.17
CA PHE A 49 12.14 3.12 -31.47
C PHE A 49 11.66 1.68 -31.66
N GLU A 50 12.50 0.70 -31.32
CA GLU A 50 12.25 -0.75 -31.44
C GLU A 50 11.25 -1.29 -30.40
N GLU A 51 11.06 -0.60 -29.27
CA GLU A 51 10.14 -1.00 -28.20
C GLU A 51 8.67 -0.99 -28.69
N GLN A 52 7.98 -2.11 -28.42
CA GLN A 52 6.59 -2.34 -28.80
C GLN A 52 5.63 -2.09 -27.65
N ASP A 53 6.09 -2.21 -26.40
CA ASP A 53 5.30 -1.91 -25.21
C ASP A 53 5.10 -0.38 -25.09
N LYS A 54 3.84 0.05 -25.08
CA LYS A 54 3.46 1.46 -25.07
C LYS A 54 3.99 2.19 -23.83
N ASP A 55 3.91 1.56 -22.66
CA ASP A 55 4.26 2.18 -21.38
C ASP A 55 5.79 2.28 -21.24
N LYS A 56 6.53 1.24 -21.66
CA LYS A 56 8.00 1.27 -21.73
C LYS A 56 8.49 2.31 -22.72
N LYS A 57 7.85 2.42 -23.88
CA LYS A 57 8.19 3.42 -24.90
C LYS A 57 7.98 4.85 -24.39
N GLU A 58 6.87 5.12 -23.71
CA GLU A 58 6.63 6.42 -23.08
C GLU A 58 7.67 6.73 -22.00
N MET A 59 8.05 5.74 -21.19
CA MET A 59 9.13 5.89 -20.22
C MET A 59 10.46 6.26 -20.88
N TYR A 60 10.88 5.53 -21.93
CA TYR A 60 12.11 5.84 -22.66
C TYR A 60 12.08 7.23 -23.26
N ASN A 61 10.97 7.64 -23.89
CA ASN A 61 10.82 8.97 -24.46
C ASN A 61 10.95 10.08 -23.40
N LYS A 62 10.41 9.86 -22.19
CA LYS A 62 10.56 10.82 -21.09
C LYS A 62 12.00 10.95 -20.61
N ILE A 63 12.73 9.84 -20.53
CA ILE A 63 14.15 9.83 -20.16
C ILE A 63 14.96 10.56 -21.24
N LEU A 64 14.76 10.23 -22.51
CA LEU A 64 15.44 10.86 -23.65
C LEU A 64 15.15 12.37 -23.69
N PHE A 65 13.90 12.78 -23.47
CA PHE A 65 13.54 14.20 -23.42
C PHE A 65 14.33 14.97 -22.35
N ASN A 66 14.44 14.41 -21.15
CA ASN A 66 15.21 15.04 -20.07
C ASN A 66 16.71 15.14 -20.41
N VAL A 67 17.30 14.08 -20.97
CA VAL A 67 18.71 14.08 -21.39
C VAL A 67 18.93 15.12 -22.49
N LYS A 68 18.04 15.18 -23.48
CA LYS A 68 18.10 16.14 -24.59
C LYS A 68 18.04 17.59 -24.11
N LEU A 69 17.13 17.91 -23.18
CA LEU A 69 17.03 19.25 -22.59
C LEU A 69 18.36 19.70 -21.96
N VAL A 70 19.05 18.81 -21.26
CA VAL A 70 20.31 19.13 -20.59
C VAL A 70 21.46 19.23 -21.60
N LEU A 71 21.49 18.39 -22.64
CA LEU A 71 22.44 18.51 -23.75
C LEU A 71 22.26 19.84 -24.52
N ASP A 72 21.02 20.22 -24.83
CA ASP A 72 20.70 21.49 -25.49
C ASP A 72 21.07 22.71 -24.62
N LYS A 73 20.93 22.59 -23.30
CA LYS A 73 21.36 23.61 -22.33
C LYS A 73 22.87 23.77 -22.33
N PHE A 74 23.61 22.66 -22.43
CA PHE A 74 25.06 22.68 -22.54
C PHE A 74 25.55 23.35 -23.83
N ASP A 75 24.97 22.97 -24.98
CA ASP A 75 25.39 23.52 -26.28
C ASP A 75 25.18 25.05 -26.37
N LYS A 76 24.32 25.62 -25.50
CA LYS A 76 24.04 27.06 -25.39
C LYS A 76 24.80 27.76 -24.25
N ALA A 77 25.49 27.03 -23.37
CA ALA A 77 26.14 27.59 -22.19
C ALA A 77 27.55 28.12 -22.51
N SER A 78 27.81 29.40 -22.20
CA SER A 78 29.13 30.02 -22.41
C SER A 78 30.18 29.65 -21.36
N ASN A 79 29.75 29.19 -20.17
CA ASN A 79 30.62 28.74 -19.07
C ASN A 79 30.30 27.29 -18.70
N LYS A 80 31.32 26.43 -18.80
CA LYS A 80 31.22 24.99 -18.53
C LYS A 80 31.62 24.71 -17.08
N ASP A 81 30.73 25.05 -16.15
CA ASP A 81 31.01 24.97 -14.72
C ASP A 81 30.76 23.56 -14.15
N LYS A 82 31.33 23.29 -12.96
CA LYS A 82 31.18 22.02 -12.22
C LYS A 82 29.71 21.64 -11.97
N GLN A 83 28.84 22.63 -11.77
CA GLN A 83 27.41 22.42 -11.57
C GLN A 83 26.73 21.83 -12.82
N LEU A 84 27.14 22.27 -14.02
CA LEU A 84 26.59 21.75 -15.27
C LEU A 84 27.02 20.29 -15.52
N LYS A 85 28.24 19.94 -15.09
CA LYS A 85 28.74 18.56 -15.11
C LYS A 85 27.88 17.63 -14.23
N GLU A 86 27.56 18.07 -13.02
CA GLU A 86 26.69 17.32 -12.09
C GLU A 86 25.26 17.18 -12.65
N GLU A 87 24.68 18.26 -13.19
CA GLU A 87 23.36 18.23 -13.83
C GLU A 87 23.28 17.24 -15.01
N ILE A 88 24.31 17.20 -15.88
CA ILE A 88 24.38 16.26 -17.00
C ILE A 88 24.45 14.81 -16.50
N LEU A 89 25.32 14.54 -15.53
CA LEU A 89 25.52 13.19 -15.00
C LEU A 89 24.25 12.66 -14.32
N ASP A 90 23.55 13.50 -13.56
CA ASP A 90 22.29 13.13 -12.89
C ASP A 90 21.19 12.82 -13.91
N ALA A 91 20.99 13.71 -14.89
CA ALA A 91 19.95 13.56 -15.91
C ALA A 91 20.20 12.36 -16.85
N SER A 92 21.48 12.04 -17.12
CA SER A 92 21.88 10.97 -18.04
C SER A 92 22.22 9.64 -17.37
N SER A 93 22.17 9.55 -16.03
CA SER A 93 22.59 8.39 -15.24
C SER A 93 22.04 7.04 -15.74
N GLU A 94 20.76 6.96 -16.06
CA GLU A 94 20.11 5.73 -16.54
C GLU A 94 20.56 5.31 -17.95
N VAL A 95 20.71 6.29 -18.84
CA VAL A 95 21.12 6.08 -20.23
C VAL A 95 22.62 5.73 -20.29
N LEU A 96 23.44 6.50 -19.57
CA LEU A 96 24.89 6.31 -19.49
C LEU A 96 25.26 4.98 -18.83
N SER A 97 24.63 4.64 -17.70
CA SER A 97 24.88 3.34 -17.04
C SER A 97 24.51 2.14 -17.92
N THR A 98 23.43 2.25 -18.70
CA THR A 98 23.03 1.20 -19.65
C THR A 98 24.02 1.07 -20.82
N TRP A 99 24.57 2.18 -21.30
CA TRP A 99 25.60 2.16 -22.33
C TRP A 99 26.94 1.59 -21.81
N LEU A 100 27.37 2.01 -20.61
CA LEU A 100 28.55 1.46 -19.95
C LEU A 100 28.44 -0.05 -19.74
N ASP A 101 27.25 -0.53 -19.35
CA ASP A 101 26.95 -1.95 -19.20
C ASP A 101 27.11 -2.74 -20.51
N LYS A 102 26.68 -2.15 -21.63
CA LYS A 102 26.85 -2.76 -22.95
C LYS A 102 28.32 -2.90 -23.35
N LEU A 103 29.16 -1.93 -22.96
CA LEU A 103 30.58 -1.90 -23.30
C LEU A 103 31.44 -2.77 -22.39
N LYS A 104 31.28 -2.61 -21.06
CA LYS A 104 32.18 -3.16 -20.04
C LYS A 104 31.49 -4.17 -19.12
N GLY A 105 30.20 -4.44 -19.30
CA GLY A 105 29.46 -5.38 -18.44
C GLY A 105 30.11 -6.76 -18.41
N LYS A 106 30.65 -7.23 -19.54
CA LYS A 106 31.30 -8.55 -19.64
C LYS A 106 32.54 -8.70 -18.75
N ASP A 107 33.19 -7.59 -18.41
CA ASP A 107 34.42 -7.57 -17.61
C ASP A 107 34.14 -7.64 -16.11
N VAL A 108 32.87 -7.42 -15.70
CA VAL A 108 32.45 -7.44 -14.30
C VAL A 108 32.22 -8.87 -13.84
N THR A 109 33.22 -9.45 -13.17
CA THR A 109 33.23 -10.87 -12.78
C THR A 109 33.27 -11.12 -11.28
N ASP A 110 33.55 -10.09 -10.47
CA ASP A 110 33.63 -10.25 -9.02
C ASP A 110 32.23 -10.38 -8.40
N ASN A 111 31.98 -11.53 -7.76
CA ASN A 111 30.74 -11.84 -7.05
C ASN A 111 30.40 -10.80 -5.95
N SER A 112 31.39 -10.12 -5.37
CA SER A 112 31.18 -9.11 -4.33
C SER A 112 30.34 -7.91 -4.83
N ILE A 113 30.48 -7.55 -6.11
CA ILE A 113 29.78 -6.44 -6.75
C ILE A 113 28.26 -6.70 -6.76
N PHE A 114 27.88 -7.95 -7.02
CA PHE A 114 26.48 -8.36 -7.08
C PHE A 114 25.83 -8.49 -5.70
N ARG A 115 26.62 -8.60 -4.62
CA ARG A 115 26.12 -8.71 -3.22
C ARG A 115 25.77 -7.37 -2.58
N ASN A 116 26.45 -6.29 -2.96
CA ASN A 116 26.29 -5.00 -2.30
C ASN A 116 24.89 -4.39 -2.47
N LEU A 117 24.32 -4.49 -3.67
CA LEU A 117 23.01 -3.91 -3.97
C LEU A 117 21.86 -4.63 -3.25
N PRO A 118 21.75 -5.99 -3.29
CA PRO A 118 20.78 -6.73 -2.48
C PRO A 118 20.89 -6.44 -0.99
N ARG A 119 22.11 -6.46 -0.43
CA ARG A 119 22.32 -6.20 1.01
C ARG A 119 21.84 -4.81 1.44
N HIS A 120 22.03 -3.80 0.59
CA HIS A 120 21.47 -2.48 0.83
C HIS A 120 19.94 -2.53 0.94
N PHE A 121 19.26 -3.15 -0.02
CA PHE A 121 17.79 -3.24 -0.02
C PHE A 121 17.23 -4.21 1.03
N GLU A 122 17.98 -5.24 1.41
CA GLU A 122 17.64 -6.14 2.52
C GLU A 122 17.62 -5.36 3.84
N ASN A 123 18.62 -4.50 4.08
CA ASN A 123 18.65 -3.65 5.26
C ASN A 123 17.49 -2.63 5.25
N GLU A 124 17.19 -2.02 4.11
CA GLU A 124 16.05 -1.11 3.98
C GLU A 124 14.70 -1.84 4.20
N PHE A 125 14.58 -3.07 3.70
CA PHE A 125 13.42 -3.93 3.97
C PHE A 125 13.25 -4.19 5.47
N HIS A 126 14.31 -4.58 6.18
CA HIS A 126 14.23 -4.80 7.63
C HIS A 126 13.87 -3.55 8.42
N LYS A 127 14.36 -2.37 8.00
CA LYS A 127 13.93 -1.10 8.59
C LYS A 127 12.44 -0.85 8.39
N ASP A 128 11.93 -1.09 7.19
CA ASP A 128 10.51 -0.91 6.88
C ASP A 128 9.63 -1.94 7.64
N MET A 129 10.08 -3.20 7.77
CA MET A 129 9.39 -4.22 8.57
C MET A 129 9.38 -3.86 10.06
N ALA A 130 10.51 -3.41 10.60
CA ALA A 130 10.59 -2.95 11.98
C ALA A 130 9.71 -1.71 12.23
N ALA A 131 9.70 -0.75 11.31
CA ALA A 131 8.84 0.42 11.38
C ALA A 131 7.34 0.05 11.37
N LEU A 132 6.98 -1.05 10.70
CA LEU A 132 5.64 -1.62 10.73
C LEU A 132 5.39 -2.58 11.90
N ASN A 133 6.29 -2.68 12.89
CA ASN A 133 6.19 -3.63 14.00
C ASN A 133 5.98 -5.09 13.55
N ILE A 134 6.71 -5.50 12.51
CA ILE A 134 6.80 -6.89 12.06
C ILE A 134 7.99 -7.54 12.74
N LEU A 135 7.75 -8.69 13.38
CA LEU A 135 8.81 -9.43 14.07
C LEU A 135 9.87 -9.91 13.07
N PRO A 136 11.16 -9.88 13.46
CA PRO A 136 12.22 -10.42 12.62
C PRO A 136 12.06 -11.94 12.49
N PRO A 137 12.46 -12.53 11.34
CA PRO A 137 12.48 -13.98 11.19
C PRO A 137 13.52 -14.60 12.12
N ASN A 138 13.27 -15.81 12.62
CA ASN A 138 14.25 -16.56 13.42
C ASN A 138 15.46 -17.01 12.58
N VAL A 139 15.24 -17.31 11.31
CA VAL A 139 16.27 -17.73 10.36
C VAL A 139 16.09 -16.95 9.06
N LEU A 140 17.19 -16.39 8.57
CA LEU A 140 17.27 -15.70 7.29
C LEU A 140 18.32 -16.41 6.43
N THR A 141 17.94 -16.80 5.21
CA THR A 141 18.80 -17.47 4.24
C THR A 141 18.98 -16.57 3.02
N ARG A 142 20.18 -16.60 2.41
CA ARG A 142 20.51 -15.84 1.20
C ARG A 142 21.06 -16.78 0.15
N VAL A 143 20.59 -16.67 -1.08
CA VAL A 143 20.99 -17.61 -2.15
C VAL A 143 22.50 -17.66 -2.33
N SER A 144 23.17 -16.50 -2.33
CA SER A 144 24.62 -16.43 -2.51
C SER A 144 25.45 -17.06 -1.38
N GLU A 145 24.81 -17.40 -0.25
CA GLU A 145 25.38 -18.07 0.92
C GLU A 145 25.08 -19.58 0.93
N TYR A 146 24.11 -20.07 0.12
CA TYR A 146 23.63 -21.46 0.09
C TYR A 146 23.87 -22.16 -1.27
N VAL A 147 24.78 -21.64 -2.11
CA VAL A 147 25.08 -22.22 -3.43
C VAL A 147 25.58 -23.66 -3.37
N PRO A 148 26.48 -24.05 -2.43
CA PRO A 148 26.89 -25.45 -2.30
C PRO A 148 25.73 -26.40 -2.04
N GLU A 149 24.82 -26.04 -1.14
CA GLU A 149 23.61 -26.80 -0.80
C GLU A 149 22.66 -26.90 -1.99
N ILE A 150 22.51 -25.81 -2.77
CA ILE A 150 21.76 -25.83 -4.03
C ILE A 150 22.35 -26.83 -5.02
N ILE A 151 23.67 -26.87 -5.19
CA ILE A 151 24.34 -27.81 -6.10
C ILE A 151 24.08 -29.25 -5.65
N GLU A 152 24.23 -29.55 -4.35
CA GLU A 152 23.96 -30.87 -3.78
C GLU A 152 22.49 -31.28 -4.00
N PHE A 153 21.56 -30.36 -3.78
CA PHE A 153 20.13 -30.60 -3.99
C PHE A 153 19.82 -30.95 -5.46
N ILE A 154 20.40 -30.21 -6.41
CA ILE A 154 20.25 -30.48 -7.84
C ILE A 154 20.86 -31.84 -8.20
N GLN A 155 22.03 -32.19 -7.66
CA GLN A 155 22.62 -33.52 -7.85
C GLN A 155 21.67 -34.62 -7.36
N GLY A 156 20.99 -34.41 -6.23
CA GLY A 156 19.93 -35.30 -5.72
C GLY A 156 18.79 -35.50 -6.73
N ILE A 157 18.25 -34.41 -7.28
CA ILE A 157 17.19 -34.47 -8.30
C ILE A 157 17.66 -35.21 -9.57
N ILE A 158 18.89 -34.95 -10.04
CA ILE A 158 19.48 -35.67 -11.19
C ILE A 158 19.62 -37.16 -10.87
N LYS A 159 20.14 -37.51 -9.69
CA LYS A 159 20.31 -38.91 -9.26
C LYS A 159 18.98 -39.66 -9.21
N ASN A 160 17.91 -38.99 -8.79
CA ASN A 160 16.55 -39.54 -8.79
C ASN A 160 15.90 -39.55 -10.18
N GLY A 161 16.57 -38.95 -11.17
CA GLY A 161 16.20 -39.03 -12.58
C GLY A 161 15.25 -37.93 -13.04
N PHE A 162 14.96 -36.91 -12.24
CA PHE A 162 14.00 -35.85 -12.57
C PHE A 162 14.63 -34.58 -13.16
N ALA A 163 15.94 -34.59 -13.39
CA ALA A 163 16.65 -33.48 -14.02
C ALA A 163 17.70 -33.98 -15.02
N TYR A 164 18.08 -33.11 -15.94
CA TYR A 164 19.09 -33.39 -16.95
C TYR A 164 19.95 -32.15 -17.23
N GLU A 165 21.22 -32.39 -17.57
CA GLU A 165 22.16 -31.36 -18.02
C GLU A 165 22.02 -31.14 -19.54
N SER A 166 22.20 -29.90 -19.96
CA SER A 166 22.23 -29.47 -21.36
C SER A 166 23.05 -28.18 -21.47
N ASN A 167 24.17 -28.20 -22.21
CA ASN A 167 25.05 -27.05 -22.47
C ASN A 167 25.55 -26.29 -21.21
N GLY A 168 25.82 -26.99 -20.13
CA GLY A 168 26.27 -26.42 -18.86
C GLY A 168 25.15 -25.84 -17.98
N SER A 169 23.90 -25.95 -18.42
CA SER A 169 22.69 -25.69 -17.63
C SER A 169 22.06 -27.01 -17.19
N VAL A 170 21.23 -26.98 -16.14
CA VAL A 170 20.46 -28.13 -15.67
C VAL A 170 18.99 -27.77 -15.64
N TYR A 171 18.15 -28.63 -16.20
CA TYR A 171 16.70 -28.44 -16.31
C TYR A 171 15.96 -29.54 -15.56
N PHE A 172 14.80 -29.18 -15.00
CA PHE A 172 13.85 -30.12 -14.41
C PHE A 172 12.97 -30.73 -15.50
N ASP A 173 12.84 -32.05 -15.52
CA ASP A 173 12.03 -32.80 -16.49
C ASP A 173 10.59 -32.93 -16.00
N THR A 174 9.76 -31.98 -16.40
CA THR A 174 8.36 -31.87 -15.94
C THR A 174 7.51 -33.06 -16.39
N ILE A 175 7.75 -33.57 -17.61
CA ILE A 175 7.02 -34.73 -18.16
C ILE A 175 7.37 -35.99 -17.40
N LYS A 176 8.66 -36.21 -17.13
CA LYS A 176 9.10 -37.40 -16.38
C LYS A 176 8.59 -37.37 -14.94
N PHE A 177 8.58 -36.21 -14.29
CA PHE A 177 8.01 -36.05 -12.95
C PHE A 177 6.51 -36.35 -12.95
N ALA A 178 5.74 -35.75 -13.87
CA ALA A 178 4.29 -35.94 -13.95
C ALA A 178 3.86 -37.37 -14.31
N ASN A 179 4.70 -38.12 -15.02
CA ASN A 179 4.43 -39.52 -15.38
C ASN A 179 4.88 -40.55 -14.33
N SER A 180 5.48 -40.12 -13.21
CA SER A 180 5.90 -41.01 -12.13
C SER A 180 4.73 -41.35 -11.21
N GLU A 181 4.65 -42.60 -10.75
CA GLU A 181 3.49 -43.15 -10.00
C GLU A 181 3.14 -42.39 -8.70
N ASN A 182 4.07 -41.59 -8.15
CA ASN A 182 3.90 -40.88 -6.87
C ASN A 182 4.03 -39.36 -6.95
N HIS A 183 4.08 -38.79 -8.14
CA HIS A 183 4.33 -37.36 -8.31
C HIS A 183 3.27 -36.69 -9.18
N TYR A 184 2.91 -35.47 -8.80
CA TYR A 184 1.95 -34.65 -9.53
C TYR A 184 2.51 -33.24 -9.65
N TYR A 185 2.59 -32.74 -10.87
CA TYR A 185 3.03 -31.37 -11.15
C TYR A 185 1.83 -30.42 -11.18
N ALA A 186 2.06 -29.15 -10.82
CA ALA A 186 1.01 -28.13 -10.70
C ALA A 186 -0.09 -28.50 -9.67
N LYS A 187 0.30 -28.89 -8.46
CA LYS A 187 -0.64 -29.25 -7.38
C LYS A 187 -1.46 -28.05 -6.87
N LEU A 188 -0.88 -26.85 -6.88
CA LEU A 188 -1.53 -25.64 -6.37
C LEU A 188 -2.44 -24.99 -7.42
N VAL A 189 -2.05 -25.04 -8.69
CA VAL A 189 -2.82 -24.51 -9.82
C VAL A 189 -2.92 -25.58 -10.93
N PRO A 190 -3.76 -26.62 -10.75
CA PRO A 190 -3.85 -27.72 -11.71
C PRO A 190 -4.18 -27.31 -13.15
N GLU A 191 -4.96 -26.24 -13.33
CA GLU A 191 -5.30 -25.67 -14.63
C GLU A 191 -4.11 -25.06 -15.39
N ALA A 192 -3.01 -24.74 -14.70
CA ALA A 192 -1.79 -24.20 -15.31
C ALA A 192 -0.85 -25.29 -15.84
N PHE A 193 -1.18 -26.58 -15.65
CA PHE A 193 -0.40 -27.68 -16.18
C PHE A 193 -0.28 -27.59 -17.72
N GLY A 194 0.95 -27.44 -18.21
CA GLY A 194 1.23 -27.29 -19.64
C GLY A 194 1.03 -25.88 -20.21
N ASP A 195 0.73 -24.87 -19.38
CA ASP A 195 0.71 -23.47 -19.81
C ASP A 195 2.15 -22.94 -19.96
N THR A 196 2.66 -23.02 -21.18
CA THR A 196 4.02 -22.58 -21.51
C THR A 196 4.21 -21.07 -21.38
N LYS A 197 3.15 -20.25 -21.43
CA LYS A 197 3.28 -18.80 -21.26
C LYS A 197 3.49 -18.44 -19.80
N ALA A 198 2.67 -19.02 -18.91
CA ALA A 198 2.79 -18.80 -17.48
C ALA A 198 4.12 -19.33 -16.92
N LEU A 199 4.67 -20.40 -17.51
CA LEU A 199 6.00 -20.92 -17.17
C LEU A 199 7.15 -20.00 -17.63
N ALA A 200 7.03 -19.42 -18.83
CA ALA A 200 8.08 -18.55 -19.39
C ALA A 200 8.31 -17.27 -18.57
N GLU A 201 7.29 -16.78 -17.84
CA GLU A 201 7.43 -15.59 -16.97
C GLU A 201 8.41 -15.80 -15.80
N GLY A 202 8.69 -17.06 -15.41
CA GLY A 202 9.59 -17.40 -14.30
C GLY A 202 11.07 -17.56 -14.67
N GLU A 203 11.42 -17.55 -15.96
CA GLU A 203 12.72 -18.03 -16.43
C GLU A 203 13.76 -16.96 -16.69
N GLY A 204 13.38 -15.69 -16.65
CA GLY A 204 14.26 -14.53 -16.79
C GLY A 204 14.65 -14.18 -18.23
N ASP A 205 14.93 -12.90 -18.46
CA ASP A 205 15.12 -12.32 -19.81
C ASP A 205 16.51 -12.57 -20.41
N LEU A 206 17.47 -13.10 -19.62
CA LEU A 206 18.88 -13.15 -20.04
C LEU A 206 19.25 -14.36 -20.92
N ILE A 207 18.32 -15.27 -21.22
CA ILE A 207 18.61 -16.50 -21.98
C ILE A 207 17.62 -16.70 -23.13
N ASP A 208 18.13 -17.02 -24.32
CA ASP A 208 17.35 -17.48 -25.48
C ASP A 208 17.26 -19.02 -25.40
N GLN A 209 16.24 -19.52 -24.71
CA GLN A 209 16.19 -20.90 -24.18
C GLN A 209 15.57 -21.95 -25.12
N SER A 210 15.14 -21.55 -26.32
CA SER A 210 14.24 -22.37 -27.14
C SER A 210 14.85 -23.67 -27.71
N GLN A 211 16.17 -23.85 -27.65
CA GLN A 211 16.85 -25.02 -28.24
C GLN A 211 17.51 -25.98 -27.24
N GLU A 212 17.63 -25.62 -25.95
CA GLU A 212 18.38 -26.43 -24.97
C GLU A 212 17.50 -27.40 -24.17
N LYS A 213 16.20 -27.13 -24.10
CA LYS A 213 15.23 -27.91 -23.34
C LYS A 213 14.64 -29.04 -24.17
N ARG A 214 14.41 -30.19 -23.54
CA ARG A 214 13.64 -31.30 -24.12
C ARG A 214 12.18 -30.92 -24.30
N ASN A 215 11.61 -30.22 -23.32
CA ASN A 215 10.23 -29.74 -23.37
C ASN A 215 10.15 -28.25 -23.06
N PRO A 216 9.25 -27.49 -23.71
CA PRO A 216 9.05 -26.07 -23.42
C PRO A 216 8.64 -25.76 -21.98
N ALA A 217 8.01 -26.72 -21.29
CA ALA A 217 7.56 -26.58 -19.91
C ALA A 217 8.66 -26.84 -18.87
N ASP A 218 9.82 -27.38 -19.29
CA ASP A 218 10.93 -27.65 -18.38
C ASP A 218 11.57 -26.33 -17.94
N PHE A 219 11.92 -26.24 -16.65
CA PHE A 219 12.47 -25.03 -16.05
C PHE A 219 13.89 -25.26 -15.53
N ALA A 220 14.69 -24.18 -15.53
CA ALA A 220 16.09 -24.24 -15.14
C ALA A 220 16.27 -24.40 -13.62
N LEU A 221 17.04 -25.41 -13.23
CA LEU A 221 17.59 -25.58 -11.88
C LEU A 221 18.94 -24.89 -11.75
N TRP A 222 19.79 -25.02 -12.77
CA TRP A 222 21.09 -24.37 -12.85
C TRP A 222 21.22 -23.70 -14.21
N LYS A 223 21.73 -22.47 -14.24
CA LYS A 223 21.93 -21.68 -15.45
C LYS A 223 23.42 -21.50 -15.68
N PHE A 224 23.89 -21.79 -16.89
CA PHE A 224 25.22 -21.38 -17.32
C PHE A 224 25.35 -19.85 -17.24
N SER A 225 26.41 -19.36 -16.60
CA SER A 225 26.63 -17.92 -16.42
C SER A 225 27.42 -17.33 -17.59
N LYS A 226 26.86 -16.30 -18.24
CA LYS A 226 27.57 -15.54 -19.28
C LYS A 226 28.60 -14.59 -18.65
N PRO A 227 29.62 -14.14 -19.41
CA PRO A 227 30.53 -13.09 -18.96
C PRO A 227 29.77 -11.85 -18.50
N GLY A 228 30.10 -11.33 -17.32
CA GLY A 228 29.38 -10.22 -16.69
C GLY A 228 28.26 -10.62 -15.74
N GLU A 229 28.02 -11.91 -15.52
CA GLU A 229 27.09 -12.45 -14.51
C GLU A 229 27.86 -13.07 -13.34
N PRO A 230 27.28 -13.10 -12.12
CA PRO A 230 27.87 -13.85 -11.02
C PRO A 230 27.93 -15.34 -11.37
N SER A 231 29.00 -16.00 -10.93
CA SER A 231 29.23 -17.41 -11.25
C SER A 231 29.92 -18.16 -10.12
N TRP A 232 29.56 -19.44 -10.00
CA TRP A 232 30.12 -20.42 -9.07
C TRP A 232 30.53 -21.67 -9.83
N ASP A 233 31.53 -22.37 -9.31
CA ASP A 233 31.95 -23.65 -9.85
C ASP A 233 30.93 -24.74 -9.47
N SER A 234 30.58 -25.58 -10.43
CA SER A 234 29.66 -26.70 -10.25
C SER A 234 30.10 -27.90 -11.11
N PRO A 235 29.54 -29.10 -10.88
CA PRO A 235 29.79 -30.28 -11.70
C PRO A 235 29.44 -30.09 -13.19
N TRP A 236 28.57 -29.13 -13.51
CA TRP A 236 28.09 -28.83 -14.86
C TRP A 236 28.79 -27.61 -15.47
N GLY A 237 29.89 -27.15 -14.85
CA GLY A 237 30.61 -25.95 -15.24
C GLY A 237 30.20 -24.71 -14.44
N ARG A 238 30.68 -23.54 -14.88
CA ARG A 238 30.42 -22.28 -14.17
C ARG A 238 29.01 -21.79 -14.44
N GLY A 239 28.28 -21.50 -13.37
CA GLY A 239 26.91 -21.04 -13.49
C GLY A 239 26.35 -20.42 -12.22
N ARG A 240 25.03 -20.33 -12.17
CA ARG A 240 24.25 -19.80 -11.05
C ARG A 240 22.93 -20.55 -10.89
N PRO A 241 22.31 -20.51 -9.71
CA PRO A 241 20.99 -21.09 -9.48
C PRO A 241 19.90 -20.50 -10.39
N GLY A 242 18.89 -21.31 -10.72
CA GLY A 242 17.60 -20.84 -11.23
C GLY A 242 16.69 -20.38 -10.09
N TRP A 243 15.75 -19.48 -10.35
CA TRP A 243 14.95 -18.81 -9.32
C TRP A 243 14.20 -19.78 -8.38
N HIS A 244 13.62 -20.84 -8.91
CA HIS A 244 12.80 -21.77 -8.11
C HIS A 244 13.62 -22.67 -7.18
N ILE A 245 14.81 -23.11 -7.62
CA ILE A 245 15.62 -24.07 -6.85
C ILE A 245 16.17 -23.48 -5.55
N GLU A 246 16.29 -22.16 -5.52
CA GLU A 246 16.75 -21.37 -4.38
C GLU A 246 15.93 -21.70 -3.13
N CYS A 247 14.61 -21.52 -3.22
CA CYS A 247 13.70 -21.71 -2.09
C CYS A 247 13.64 -23.18 -1.67
N SER A 248 13.58 -24.11 -2.63
CA SER A 248 13.58 -25.57 -2.36
C SER A 248 14.81 -26.02 -1.58
N ALA A 249 16.00 -25.66 -2.05
CA ALA A 249 17.24 -26.07 -1.41
C ALA A 249 17.45 -25.38 -0.05
N MET A 250 17.20 -24.07 0.04
CA MET A 250 17.35 -23.35 1.32
C MET A 250 16.34 -23.83 2.36
N ALA A 251 15.07 -24.00 1.99
CA ALA A 251 14.05 -24.51 2.89
C ALA A 251 14.31 -25.99 3.26
N GLY A 252 14.71 -26.82 2.30
CA GLY A 252 15.12 -28.20 2.52
C GLY A 252 16.34 -28.33 3.44
N SER A 253 17.30 -27.40 3.37
CA SER A 253 18.46 -27.39 4.27
C SER A 253 18.09 -27.11 5.73
N ILE A 254 17.01 -26.35 5.97
CA ILE A 254 16.59 -25.96 7.32
C ILE A 254 15.56 -26.94 7.90
N PHE A 255 14.57 -27.33 7.09
CA PHE A 255 13.42 -28.13 7.55
C PHE A 255 13.47 -29.59 7.08
N GLY A 256 14.32 -29.93 6.12
CA GLY A 256 14.41 -31.27 5.55
C GLY A 256 13.23 -31.58 4.62
N SER A 257 12.78 -32.84 4.68
CA SER A 257 11.81 -33.40 3.75
C SER A 257 10.35 -33.07 4.05
N ASN A 258 10.06 -32.30 5.10
CA ASN A 258 8.69 -31.88 5.44
C ASN A 258 8.65 -30.48 6.06
N ILE A 259 7.67 -29.69 5.65
CA ILE A 259 7.38 -28.35 6.17
C ILE A 259 5.89 -28.27 6.53
N ASP A 260 5.58 -27.71 7.70
CA ASP A 260 4.19 -27.52 8.11
C ASP A 260 3.49 -26.44 7.29
N ILE A 261 4.07 -25.24 7.23
CA ILE A 261 3.47 -24.07 6.58
C ILE A 261 4.50 -23.41 5.67
N HIS A 262 4.16 -23.26 4.39
CA HIS A 262 4.89 -22.46 3.43
C HIS A 262 4.00 -21.30 2.95
N SER A 263 4.53 -20.08 2.88
CA SER A 263 3.72 -18.89 2.57
C SER A 263 4.34 -17.99 1.51
N GLY A 264 3.51 -17.27 0.76
CA GLY A 264 3.95 -16.29 -0.24
C GLY A 264 2.81 -15.41 -0.73
N GLY A 265 3.07 -14.53 -1.69
CA GLY A 265 2.00 -13.82 -2.42
C GLY A 265 1.23 -14.77 -3.33
N THR A 266 -0.02 -14.46 -3.67
CA THR A 266 -0.82 -15.30 -4.58
C THR A 266 -0.24 -15.44 -5.99
N ASP A 267 0.65 -14.53 -6.41
CA ASP A 267 1.45 -14.61 -7.62
C ASP A 267 2.52 -15.70 -7.57
N LEU A 268 2.95 -16.13 -6.38
CA LEU A 268 3.93 -17.20 -6.23
C LEU A 268 3.32 -18.59 -6.30
N LYS A 269 1.99 -18.73 -6.34
CA LYS A 269 1.32 -20.04 -6.49
C LYS A 269 1.87 -20.80 -7.68
N PHE A 270 1.90 -20.14 -8.84
CA PHE A 270 2.40 -20.69 -10.08
C PHE A 270 3.20 -19.63 -10.85
N PRO A 271 4.35 -19.98 -11.43
CA PRO A 271 4.97 -21.30 -11.38
C PRO A 271 5.81 -21.54 -10.12
N HIS A 272 6.04 -20.54 -9.26
CA HIS A 272 7.09 -20.60 -8.24
C HIS A 272 6.92 -21.74 -7.22
N HIS A 273 5.85 -21.74 -6.42
CA HIS A 273 5.64 -22.76 -5.39
C HIS A 273 5.34 -24.15 -5.98
N ASP A 274 4.65 -24.23 -7.11
CA ASP A 274 4.46 -25.51 -7.81
C ASP A 274 5.79 -26.12 -8.27
N ASN A 275 6.73 -25.30 -8.71
CA ASN A 275 8.10 -25.73 -9.02
C ASN A 275 8.86 -26.13 -7.76
N GLU A 276 8.68 -25.42 -6.65
CA GLU A 276 9.32 -25.78 -5.37
C GLU A 276 8.85 -27.14 -4.84
N ILE A 277 7.54 -27.39 -4.92
CA ILE A 277 6.94 -28.69 -4.59
C ILE A 277 7.59 -29.76 -5.45
N ALA A 278 7.61 -29.57 -6.78
CA ALA A 278 8.14 -30.55 -7.71
C ALA A 278 9.63 -30.85 -7.45
N GLN A 279 10.44 -29.82 -7.25
CA GLN A 279 11.87 -29.94 -6.94
C GLN A 279 12.10 -30.68 -5.63
N SER A 280 11.37 -30.32 -4.57
CA SER A 280 11.57 -30.88 -3.24
C SER A 280 11.10 -32.32 -3.14
N GLU A 281 9.93 -32.62 -3.71
CA GLU A 281 9.42 -33.99 -3.80
C GLU A 281 10.32 -34.90 -4.65
N ALA A 282 10.86 -34.37 -5.74
CA ALA A 282 11.83 -35.07 -6.57
C ALA A 282 13.15 -35.33 -5.83
N ALA A 283 13.64 -34.38 -5.04
CA ALA A 283 14.88 -34.52 -4.27
C ALA A 283 14.75 -35.50 -3.10
N PHE A 284 13.64 -35.41 -2.35
CA PHE A 284 13.39 -36.23 -1.16
C PHE A 284 12.68 -37.56 -1.43
N CYS A 285 12.26 -37.81 -2.67
CA CYS A 285 11.47 -38.98 -3.07
C CYS A 285 10.19 -39.16 -2.23
N ASN A 286 9.45 -38.08 -2.02
CA ASN A 286 8.16 -38.09 -1.34
C ASN A 286 7.08 -37.38 -2.17
N ASN A 287 5.82 -37.43 -1.73
CA ASN A 287 4.67 -36.88 -2.47
C ASN A 287 3.92 -35.76 -1.72
N ASN A 288 4.50 -35.30 -0.60
CA ASN A 288 3.92 -34.27 0.25
C ASN A 288 5.02 -33.56 1.04
N TRP A 289 5.67 -32.58 0.40
CA TRP A 289 6.73 -31.80 1.05
C TRP A 289 6.17 -30.77 2.03
N VAL A 290 5.06 -30.10 1.69
CA VAL A 290 4.45 -29.04 2.53
C VAL A 290 3.02 -29.42 2.87
N ASN A 291 2.66 -29.32 4.15
CA ASN A 291 1.30 -29.65 4.61
C ASN A 291 0.28 -28.55 4.28
N PHE A 292 0.64 -27.28 4.47
CA PHE A 292 -0.23 -26.14 4.21
C PHE A 292 0.48 -25.01 3.46
N PHE A 293 -0.10 -24.59 2.33
CA PHE A 293 0.31 -23.37 1.64
C PHE A 293 -0.62 -22.20 1.98
N LEU A 294 -0.04 -21.07 2.37
CA LEU A 294 -0.76 -19.83 2.66
C LEU A 294 -0.35 -18.73 1.66
N HIS A 295 -1.28 -18.33 0.80
CA HIS A 295 -1.04 -17.30 -0.22
C HIS A 295 -1.79 -16.00 0.07
N SER A 296 -1.08 -14.91 0.35
CA SER A 296 -1.68 -13.61 0.63
C SER A 296 -2.22 -12.95 -0.65
N GLY A 297 -3.35 -12.24 -0.52
CA GLY A 297 -3.95 -11.49 -1.61
C GLY A 297 -3.08 -10.31 -2.08
N HIS A 298 -3.46 -9.72 -3.21
CA HIS A 298 -2.75 -8.57 -3.76
C HIS A 298 -3.15 -7.25 -3.10
N LEU A 299 -2.26 -6.26 -3.19
CA LEU A 299 -2.54 -4.87 -2.84
C LEU A 299 -2.82 -4.07 -4.11
N HIS A 300 -4.01 -3.47 -4.18
CA HIS A 300 -4.41 -2.52 -5.22
C HIS A 300 -4.33 -1.09 -4.68
N ILE A 301 -4.16 -0.12 -5.57
CA ILE A 301 -4.33 1.31 -5.27
C ILE A 301 -5.41 1.85 -6.20
N GLN A 302 -6.49 2.37 -5.61
CA GLN A 302 -7.62 2.96 -6.32
C GLN A 302 -8.18 2.03 -7.42
N GLY A 303 -8.30 0.74 -7.11
CA GLY A 303 -8.82 -0.29 -8.01
C GLY A 303 -7.82 -0.83 -9.05
N CYS A 304 -6.61 -0.27 -9.15
CA CYS A 304 -5.56 -0.75 -10.03
C CYS A 304 -4.54 -1.60 -9.28
N LYS A 305 -4.06 -2.70 -9.88
CA LYS A 305 -2.96 -3.50 -9.31
C LYS A 305 -1.74 -2.61 -9.09
N MET A 306 -1.20 -2.62 -7.86
CA MET A 306 0.04 -1.93 -7.57
C MET A 306 1.17 -2.64 -8.32
N SER A 307 1.85 -1.95 -9.24
CA SER A 307 3.00 -2.51 -9.96
C SER A 307 4.05 -1.44 -10.25
N LYS A 308 5.32 -1.88 -10.30
CA LYS A 308 6.44 -1.01 -10.65
C LYS A 308 6.33 -0.51 -12.10
N SER A 309 5.76 -1.32 -13.00
CA SER A 309 5.55 -0.97 -14.41
C SER A 309 4.53 0.16 -14.58
N LEU A 310 3.41 0.11 -13.86
CA LEU A 310 2.39 1.17 -13.88
C LEU A 310 2.79 2.42 -13.05
N LYS A 311 3.95 2.39 -12.39
CA LYS A 311 4.47 3.46 -11.49
C LYS A 311 3.44 3.91 -10.43
N ASN A 312 2.49 3.05 -10.10
CA ASN A 312 1.37 3.32 -9.20
C ASN A 312 1.59 2.64 -7.85
N PHE A 313 2.80 2.76 -7.29
CA PHE A 313 3.13 2.17 -5.99
C PHE A 313 3.48 3.24 -4.96
N ILE A 314 3.20 2.95 -3.70
CA ILE A 314 3.52 3.78 -2.56
C ILE A 314 4.46 2.97 -1.69
N THR A 315 5.63 3.52 -1.37
CA THR A 315 6.58 2.85 -0.47
C THR A 315 6.06 2.90 0.97
N ILE A 316 6.50 1.96 1.81
CA ILE A 316 6.15 1.98 3.25
C ILE A 316 6.58 3.31 3.88
N LYS A 317 7.77 3.81 3.52
CA LYS A 317 8.26 5.12 3.97
C LYS A 317 7.35 6.27 3.58
N ASP A 318 6.84 6.28 2.34
CA ASP A 318 5.94 7.32 1.89
C ASP A 318 4.56 7.22 2.56
N ALA A 319 4.06 5.99 2.78
CA ALA A 319 2.85 5.77 3.55
C ALA A 319 3.00 6.26 5.01
N LEU A 320 4.15 5.99 5.64
CA LEU A 320 4.47 6.39 7.01
C LEU A 320 4.67 7.91 7.19
N LYS A 321 4.91 8.66 6.11
CA LYS A 321 4.85 10.13 6.15
C LYS A 321 3.42 10.62 6.42
N LYS A 322 2.41 9.94 5.85
CA LYS A 322 1.00 10.32 5.93
C LYS A 322 0.27 9.69 7.12
N TYR A 323 0.56 8.43 7.44
CA TYR A 323 -0.13 7.66 8.47
C TYR A 323 0.85 7.03 9.46
N SER A 324 0.41 6.77 10.69
CA SER A 324 1.24 6.04 11.65
C SER A 324 1.34 4.55 11.27
N SER A 325 2.40 3.89 11.75
CA SER A 325 2.57 2.43 11.60
C SER A 325 1.33 1.67 12.08
N ARG A 326 0.83 2.05 13.26
CA ARG A 326 -0.40 1.52 13.85
C ARG A 326 -1.61 1.64 12.92
N GLN A 327 -1.81 2.80 12.28
CA GLN A 327 -2.93 3.04 11.37
C GLN A 327 -2.87 2.15 10.14
N ILE A 328 -1.67 1.99 9.56
CA ILE A 328 -1.44 1.10 8.42
C ILE A 328 -1.71 -0.36 8.83
N ARG A 329 -1.27 -0.79 10.02
CA ARG A 329 -1.58 -2.14 10.51
C ARG A 329 -3.08 -2.34 10.74
N ILE A 330 -3.77 -1.37 11.31
CA ILE A 330 -5.23 -1.43 11.48
C ILE A 330 -5.91 -1.59 10.13
N LEU A 331 -5.49 -0.86 9.09
CA LEU A 331 -6.01 -1.04 7.74
C LEU A 331 -5.92 -2.51 7.32
N PHE A 332 -4.77 -3.16 7.49
CA PHE A 332 -4.60 -4.57 7.10
C PHE A 332 -5.51 -5.52 7.89
N LEU A 333 -5.81 -5.22 9.16
CA LEU A 333 -6.73 -6.03 9.96
C LEU A 333 -8.19 -5.96 9.50
N LEU A 334 -8.58 -4.91 8.76
CA LEU A 334 -9.93 -4.74 8.22
C LEU A 334 -10.25 -5.69 7.06
N TYR A 335 -9.25 -6.36 6.50
CA TYR A 335 -9.39 -7.27 5.37
C TYR A 335 -8.92 -8.68 5.73
N GLN A 336 -9.43 -9.69 5.03
CA GLN A 336 -8.86 -11.03 5.10
C GLN A 336 -7.50 -11.05 4.42
N TRP A 337 -6.52 -11.72 5.03
CA TRP A 337 -5.16 -11.79 4.51
C TRP A 337 -5.05 -12.41 3.11
N LYS A 338 -6.00 -13.28 2.73
CA LYS A 338 -6.06 -13.95 1.43
C LYS A 338 -6.77 -13.13 0.33
N ASP A 339 -7.53 -12.12 0.72
CA ASP A 339 -8.34 -11.34 -0.21
C ASP A 339 -7.53 -10.13 -0.72
N THR A 340 -7.91 -9.60 -1.88
CA THR A 340 -7.27 -8.38 -2.41
C THR A 340 -7.67 -7.17 -1.57
N LEU A 341 -6.67 -6.42 -1.10
CA LEU A 341 -6.86 -5.16 -0.38
C LEU A 341 -6.75 -3.98 -1.34
N ASP A 342 -7.72 -3.07 -1.34
CA ASP A 342 -7.63 -1.81 -2.08
C ASP A 342 -7.24 -0.66 -1.16
N TYR A 343 -6.02 -0.17 -1.32
CA TYR A 343 -5.51 0.98 -0.59
C TYR A 343 -6.10 2.27 -1.18
N SER A 344 -6.94 2.91 -0.39
CA SER A 344 -7.61 4.17 -0.73
C SER A 344 -7.74 5.06 0.49
N ASP A 345 -7.98 6.35 0.27
CA ASP A 345 -8.26 7.31 1.35
C ASP A 345 -9.49 6.85 2.18
N GLN A 346 -10.52 6.29 1.53
CA GLN A 346 -11.72 5.77 2.19
C GLN A 346 -11.43 4.57 3.11
N ALA A 347 -10.56 3.65 2.66
CA ALA A 347 -10.15 2.51 3.47
C ALA A 347 -9.36 2.97 4.71
N MET A 348 -8.49 3.96 4.53
CA MET A 348 -7.75 4.58 5.65
C MET A 348 -8.66 5.34 6.62
N GLU A 349 -9.70 6.03 6.16
CA GLU A 349 -10.70 6.66 7.04
C GLU A 349 -11.37 5.64 7.97
N THR A 350 -11.64 4.44 7.46
CA THR A 350 -12.22 3.35 8.27
C THR A 350 -11.24 2.88 9.35
N ALA A 351 -9.96 2.73 9.00
CA ALA A 351 -8.91 2.39 9.95
C ALA A 351 -8.73 3.46 11.04
N LEU A 352 -8.72 4.74 10.66
CA LEU A 352 -8.66 5.88 11.57
C LEU A 352 -9.87 5.93 12.52
N SER A 353 -11.07 5.64 12.02
CA SER A 353 -12.29 5.59 12.83
C SER A 353 -12.25 4.47 13.88
N PHE A 354 -11.71 3.30 13.51
CA PHE A 354 -11.50 2.20 14.46
C PHE A 354 -10.49 2.59 15.55
N GLU A 355 -9.35 3.17 15.16
CA GLU A 355 -8.34 3.66 16.10
C GLU A 355 -8.94 4.69 17.07
N LYS A 356 -9.65 5.68 16.54
CA LYS A 356 -10.31 6.72 17.34
C LYS A 356 -11.28 6.12 18.35
N THR A 357 -12.10 5.17 17.93
CA THR A 357 -13.07 4.50 18.80
C THR A 357 -12.37 3.77 19.96
N CYS A 358 -11.30 3.03 19.66
CA CYS A 358 -10.49 2.35 20.69
C CYS A 358 -9.82 3.36 21.64
N LYS A 359 -9.22 4.42 21.08
CA LYS A 359 -8.55 5.50 21.83
C LYS A 359 -9.50 6.18 22.82
N GLU A 360 -10.69 6.56 22.35
CA GLU A 360 -11.73 7.17 23.20
C GLU A 360 -12.19 6.22 24.31
N PHE A 361 -12.38 4.94 24.00
CA PHE A 361 -12.74 3.94 25.00
C PHE A 361 -11.66 3.82 26.09
N PHE A 362 -10.40 3.66 25.70
CA PHE A 362 -9.29 3.58 26.65
C PHE A 362 -9.17 4.83 27.52
N PHE A 363 -9.34 6.02 26.94
CA PHE A 363 -9.31 7.26 27.72
C PHE A 363 -10.44 7.35 28.75
N LYS A 364 -11.66 6.91 28.41
CA LYS A 364 -12.75 6.87 29.39
C LYS A 364 -12.40 5.96 30.56
N ILE A 365 -11.87 4.77 30.30
CA ILE A 365 -11.47 3.84 31.36
C ILE A 365 -10.33 4.40 32.21
N LYS A 366 -9.32 5.02 31.60
CA LYS A 366 -8.23 5.71 32.32
C LYS A 366 -8.76 6.85 33.20
N ASP A 367 -9.67 7.67 32.67
CA ASP A 367 -10.28 8.78 33.43
C ASP A 367 -11.08 8.28 34.64
N PHE A 368 -11.93 7.27 34.47
CA PHE A 368 -12.69 6.71 35.58
C PHE A 368 -11.79 6.07 36.64
N SER A 369 -10.73 5.38 36.22
CA SER A 369 -9.76 4.75 37.13
C SER A 369 -8.98 5.77 37.97
N ARG A 370 -8.85 7.02 37.52
CA ARG A 370 -8.22 8.10 38.31
C ARG A 370 -9.15 8.69 39.35
N ASN A 371 -10.43 8.79 39.01
CA ASN A 371 -11.43 9.43 39.85
C ASN A 371 -11.94 8.52 40.97
N VAL A 372 -11.70 7.21 40.88
CA VAL A 372 -12.08 6.22 41.88
C VAL A 372 -10.83 5.59 42.50
N LYS A 373 -10.63 5.79 43.80
CA LYS A 373 -9.57 5.13 44.57
C LYS A 373 -10.12 3.83 45.14
N PHE A 374 -9.56 2.68 44.77
CA PHE A 374 -9.90 1.37 45.35
C PHE A 374 -9.27 1.16 46.74
N ASP A 375 -9.37 2.16 47.60
CA ASP A 375 -8.67 2.17 48.90
C ASP A 375 -9.59 1.74 50.05
N GLN A 376 -10.90 1.57 49.82
CA GLN A 376 -11.86 1.24 50.87
C GLN A 376 -12.65 -0.04 50.55
N VAL A 377 -12.95 -0.82 51.60
CA VAL A 377 -13.74 -2.06 51.51
C VAL A 377 -15.14 -1.82 50.91
N GLY A 378 -15.64 -0.57 50.96
CA GLY A 378 -16.92 -0.15 50.38
C GLY A 378 -16.92 -0.01 48.84
N ASP A 379 -15.75 0.01 48.19
CA ASP A 379 -15.64 0.17 46.73
C ASP A 379 -15.94 -1.13 45.97
N PHE A 380 -16.04 -2.26 46.68
CA PHE A 380 -16.44 -3.55 46.12
C PHE A 380 -17.95 -3.60 45.90
N ILE A 381 -18.38 -3.26 44.69
CA ILE A 381 -19.78 -3.28 44.29
C ILE A 381 -20.28 -4.72 44.15
N LYS A 382 -21.42 -5.03 44.78
CA LYS A 382 -22.12 -6.30 44.61
C LYS A 382 -22.47 -6.50 43.14
N PHE A 383 -22.10 -7.65 42.58
CA PHE A 383 -22.51 -8.06 41.23
C PHE A 383 -24.04 -8.12 41.11
N GLY A 384 -24.60 -7.16 40.38
CA GLY A 384 -26.00 -7.08 40.04
C GLY A 384 -26.33 -7.85 38.77
N LYS A 385 -27.49 -7.55 38.19
CA LYS A 385 -27.94 -8.15 36.92
C LYS A 385 -27.09 -7.63 35.75
N SER A 386 -26.85 -6.32 35.71
CA SER A 386 -26.09 -5.64 34.66
C SER A 386 -24.64 -6.14 34.56
N GLU A 387 -23.96 -6.36 35.70
CA GLU A 387 -22.58 -6.86 35.72
C GLU A 387 -22.51 -8.31 35.23
N LYS A 388 -23.49 -9.15 35.61
CA LYS A 388 -23.57 -10.54 35.14
C LYS A 388 -23.83 -10.61 33.63
N GLU A 389 -24.70 -9.75 33.12
CA GLU A 389 -24.95 -9.62 31.68
C GLU A 389 -23.66 -9.21 30.94
N LEU A 390 -22.91 -8.23 31.46
CA LEU A 390 -21.66 -7.78 30.86
C LEU A 390 -20.57 -8.85 30.90
N VAL A 391 -20.43 -9.62 31.99
CA VAL A 391 -19.49 -10.75 32.07
C VAL A 391 -19.86 -11.87 31.08
N ASN A 392 -21.13 -12.24 31.01
CA ASN A 392 -21.59 -13.26 30.07
C ASN A 392 -21.29 -12.84 28.63
N LEU A 393 -21.57 -11.58 28.30
CA LEU A 393 -21.28 -11.02 27.00
C LEU A 393 -19.78 -10.99 26.70
N LEU A 394 -18.93 -10.59 27.67
CA LEU A 394 -17.48 -10.64 27.51
C LEU A 394 -17.00 -12.06 27.19
N ASN A 395 -17.51 -13.07 27.90
CA ASN A 395 -17.14 -14.47 27.67
C ASN A 395 -17.64 -14.99 26.31
N GLU A 396 -18.87 -14.62 25.92
CA GLU A 396 -19.41 -14.92 24.59
C GLU A 396 -18.52 -14.30 23.49
N LYS A 397 -18.17 -13.02 23.61
CA LYS A 397 -17.31 -12.33 22.64
C LYS A 397 -15.90 -12.91 22.60
N LYS A 398 -15.31 -13.28 23.74
CA LYS A 398 -14.03 -14.00 23.78
C LYS A 398 -14.09 -15.31 22.98
N SER A 399 -15.18 -16.08 23.15
CA SER A 399 -15.40 -17.32 22.39
C SER A 399 -15.55 -17.06 20.89
N HIS A 400 -16.31 -16.04 20.50
CA HIS A 400 -16.49 -15.66 19.09
C HIS A 400 -15.18 -15.17 18.46
N ILE A 401 -14.41 -14.34 19.16
CA ILE A 401 -13.09 -13.87 18.71
C ILE A 401 -12.14 -15.05 18.51
N HIS A 402 -12.10 -15.99 19.47
CA HIS A 402 -11.27 -17.19 19.33
C HIS A 402 -11.68 -18.04 18.11
N LYS A 403 -12.98 -18.26 17.90
CA LYS A 403 -13.50 -18.97 16.72
C LYS A 403 -13.14 -18.25 15.42
N ALA A 404 -13.25 -16.92 15.39
CA ALA A 404 -12.85 -16.12 14.23
C ALA A 404 -11.35 -16.26 13.92
N LEU A 405 -10.49 -16.26 14.94
CA LEU A 405 -9.05 -16.47 14.74
C LEU A 405 -8.71 -17.88 14.26
N CYS A 406 -9.44 -18.90 14.73
CA CYS A 406 -9.28 -20.28 14.27
C CYS A 406 -9.82 -20.48 12.83
N ASP A 407 -10.77 -19.66 12.40
CA ASP A 407 -11.28 -19.64 11.04
C ASP A 407 -10.38 -18.77 10.14
N SER A 408 -9.23 -19.34 9.74
CA SER A 408 -8.30 -18.70 8.80
C SER A 408 -7.85 -17.28 9.22
N ILE A 409 -7.67 -17.04 10.52
CA ILE A 409 -7.20 -15.75 11.07
C ILE A 409 -8.13 -14.60 10.62
N ASN A 410 -9.43 -14.73 10.88
CA ASN A 410 -10.45 -13.76 10.45
C ASN A 410 -10.41 -12.46 11.27
N THR A 411 -9.40 -11.62 11.01
CA THR A 411 -9.20 -10.32 11.68
C THR A 411 -10.34 -9.32 11.48
N PRO A 412 -11.03 -9.24 10.32
CA PRO A 412 -12.17 -8.32 10.15
C PRO A 412 -13.30 -8.62 11.13
N LEU A 413 -13.60 -9.90 11.36
CA LEU A 413 -14.62 -10.31 12.33
C LEU A 413 -14.17 -10.00 13.76
N VAL A 414 -12.87 -10.20 14.08
CA VAL A 414 -12.34 -9.81 15.38
C VAL A 414 -12.46 -8.30 15.61
N VAL A 415 -12.13 -7.47 14.61
CA VAL A 415 -12.29 -6.02 14.67
C VAL A 415 -13.75 -5.64 14.94
N LYS A 416 -14.70 -6.27 14.24
CA LYS A 416 -16.13 -6.08 14.47
C LYS A 416 -16.54 -6.44 15.90
N GLU A 417 -16.07 -7.56 16.43
CA GLU A 417 -16.39 -7.98 17.80
C GLU A 417 -15.73 -7.09 18.87
N ILE A 418 -14.55 -6.52 18.60
CA ILE A 418 -13.94 -5.49 19.46
C ILE A 418 -14.85 -4.24 19.50
N LEU A 419 -15.31 -3.75 18.34
CA LEU A 419 -16.22 -2.59 18.29
C LEU A 419 -17.53 -2.85 19.02
N ASN A 420 -18.10 -4.05 18.86
CA ASN A 420 -19.28 -4.46 19.61
C ASN A 420 -19.01 -4.41 21.12
N LEU A 421 -17.90 -5.00 21.58
CA LEU A 421 -17.52 -5.03 22.99
C LEU A 421 -17.36 -3.61 23.57
N ILE A 422 -16.74 -2.69 22.82
CA ILE A 422 -16.63 -1.28 23.18
C ILE A 422 -18.00 -0.62 23.26
N SER A 423 -18.89 -0.88 22.30
CA SER A 423 -20.26 -0.34 22.29
C SER A 423 -21.03 -0.76 23.54
N PHE A 424 -21.01 -2.06 23.87
CA PHE A 424 -21.67 -2.59 25.08
C PHE A 424 -21.08 -2.03 26.37
N ALA A 425 -19.77 -1.91 26.46
CA ALA A 425 -19.11 -1.29 27.61
C ALA A 425 -19.53 0.18 27.77
N ASN A 426 -19.62 0.94 26.66
CA ASN A 426 -20.13 2.32 26.68
C ASN A 426 -21.60 2.40 27.10
N THR A 427 -22.45 1.50 26.64
CA THR A 427 -23.86 1.43 27.08
C THR A 427 -23.95 1.15 28.57
N TYR A 428 -23.17 0.18 29.08
CA TYR A 428 -23.11 -0.11 30.51
C TYR A 428 -22.65 1.10 31.33
N MET A 429 -21.60 1.79 30.88
CA MET A 429 -21.13 3.03 31.53
C MET A 429 -22.24 4.09 31.56
N ASN A 430 -22.89 4.36 30.43
CA ASN A 430 -23.91 5.40 30.34
C ASN A 430 -25.18 5.08 31.15
N SER A 431 -25.64 3.83 31.14
CA SER A 431 -26.84 3.41 31.88
C SER A 431 -26.66 3.46 33.39
N ASN A 432 -25.44 3.23 33.88
CA ASN A 432 -25.13 3.22 35.31
C ASN A 432 -24.43 4.52 35.79
N TYR A 433 -24.14 5.47 34.88
CA TYR A 433 -23.52 6.76 35.20
C TYR A 433 -24.35 7.54 36.23
N ASN A 434 -25.67 7.56 36.06
CA ASN A 434 -26.60 8.26 36.95
C ASN A 434 -26.78 7.59 38.32
N GLN A 435 -26.32 6.34 38.48
CA GLN A 435 -26.43 5.58 39.73
C GLN A 435 -25.12 5.55 40.54
N GLU A 436 -24.08 6.27 40.08
CA GLU A 436 -22.75 6.38 40.71
C GLU A 436 -22.12 5.04 41.13
N SER A 437 -22.55 3.92 40.54
CA SER A 437 -22.12 2.59 40.95
C SER A 437 -22.03 1.67 39.73
N PHE A 438 -20.86 1.64 39.11
CA PHE A 438 -20.55 0.68 38.06
C PHE A 438 -19.20 0.01 38.33
N ASN A 439 -19.09 -1.26 37.94
CA ASN A 439 -17.92 -2.07 38.26
C ASN A 439 -16.76 -1.71 37.33
N LEU A 440 -15.86 -0.85 37.83
CA LEU A 440 -14.67 -0.42 37.12
C LEU A 440 -13.68 -1.55 36.83
N ALA A 441 -13.56 -2.53 37.72
CA ALA A 441 -12.66 -3.67 37.50
C ALA A 441 -13.07 -4.45 36.25
N LEU A 442 -14.37 -4.67 36.04
CA LEU A 442 -14.89 -5.35 34.86
C LEU A 442 -14.63 -4.56 33.56
N LEU A 443 -14.78 -3.24 33.58
CA LEU A 443 -14.45 -2.39 32.44
C LEU A 443 -12.94 -2.37 32.15
N HIS A 444 -12.13 -2.42 33.20
CA HIS A 444 -10.68 -2.52 33.10
C HIS A 444 -10.26 -3.87 32.49
N ASP A 445 -10.90 -4.97 32.87
CA ASP A 445 -10.66 -6.29 32.28
C ASP A 445 -10.97 -6.33 30.78
N ILE A 446 -12.06 -5.65 30.36
CA ILE A 446 -12.41 -5.48 28.94
C ILE A 446 -11.31 -4.69 28.22
N ALA A 447 -10.87 -3.57 28.80
CA ALA A 447 -9.82 -2.73 28.21
C ALA A 447 -8.47 -3.46 28.09
N ILE A 448 -8.06 -4.22 29.12
CA ILE A 448 -6.87 -5.07 29.07
C ILE A 448 -7.01 -6.12 27.97
N TYR A 449 -8.16 -6.79 27.88
CA TYR A 449 -8.39 -7.82 26.86
C TYR A 449 -8.24 -7.26 25.44
N ILE A 450 -8.86 -6.11 25.15
CA ILE A 450 -8.70 -5.44 23.85
C ILE A 450 -7.25 -5.01 23.64
N THR A 451 -6.60 -4.45 24.65
CA THR A 451 -5.18 -4.05 24.57
C THR A 451 -4.29 -5.23 24.21
N ASN A 452 -4.52 -6.40 24.81
CA ASN A 452 -3.77 -7.62 24.52
C ASN A 452 -4.01 -8.15 23.10
N LEU A 453 -5.25 -8.08 22.59
CA LEU A 453 -5.52 -8.41 21.18
C LEU A 453 -4.77 -7.47 20.22
N LEU A 454 -4.79 -6.16 20.49
CA LEU A 454 -4.08 -5.18 19.67
C LEU A 454 -2.55 -5.37 19.73
N LYS A 455 -1.99 -5.83 20.87
CA LYS A 455 -0.59 -6.27 20.97
C LYS A 455 -0.30 -7.49 20.10
N ILE A 456 -1.15 -8.52 20.15
CA ILE A 456 -1.02 -9.72 19.30
C ILE A 456 -1.02 -9.33 17.81
N PHE A 457 -1.86 -8.39 17.41
CA PHE A 457 -1.90 -7.86 16.05
C PHE A 457 -0.77 -6.89 15.71
N GLY A 458 0.16 -6.61 16.64
CA GLY A 458 1.28 -5.68 16.46
C GLY A 458 0.86 -4.22 16.32
N VAL A 459 -0.39 -3.87 16.64
CA VAL A 459 -0.91 -2.49 16.65
C VAL A 459 -0.29 -1.69 17.81
N ILE A 460 0.14 -2.37 18.87
CA ILE A 460 0.79 -1.79 20.05
C ILE A 460 2.19 -2.41 20.19
N GLU A 461 3.23 -1.58 20.23
CA GLU A 461 4.64 -2.02 20.10
C GLU A 461 5.21 -2.71 21.35
N THR A 462 5.07 -2.18 22.58
CA THR A 462 5.07 -2.90 23.90
C THR A 462 5.30 -1.98 25.12
N ASN A 463 5.14 -2.55 26.32
CA ASN A 463 5.09 -2.03 27.72
C ASN A 463 3.82 -1.31 28.20
N GLU A 464 2.88 -0.95 27.31
CA GLU A 464 1.62 -0.36 27.77
C GLU A 464 0.72 -1.39 28.48
N LEU A 465 0.30 -1.09 29.70
CA LEU A 465 -0.63 -1.93 30.45
C LEU A 465 -2.06 -1.79 29.90
N LEU A 466 -2.45 -0.57 29.51
CA LEU A 466 -3.80 -0.28 29.05
C LEU A 466 -3.82 0.79 27.95
N GLY A 467 -4.38 0.41 26.81
CA GLY A 467 -4.63 1.29 25.69
C GLY A 467 -3.40 1.61 24.84
N PHE A 468 -3.50 2.68 24.06
CA PHE A 468 -2.43 3.12 23.17
C PHE A 468 -1.37 3.94 23.93
N PRO A 469 -0.08 3.82 23.54
CA PRO A 469 0.99 4.59 24.18
C PRO A 469 0.83 6.08 23.93
N THR A 470 1.18 6.86 24.97
CA THR A 470 1.10 8.32 24.97
C THR A 470 2.36 8.97 24.38
N SER A 471 3.48 8.25 24.32
CA SER A 471 4.71 8.69 23.64
C SER A 471 5.46 7.52 23.02
N ASN A 472 6.20 7.77 21.94
CA ASN A 472 7.05 6.78 21.27
C ASN A 472 8.36 6.47 22.03
N ASN A 473 8.62 7.07 23.19
CA ASN A 473 9.89 6.89 23.91
C ASN A 473 9.83 5.77 24.94
N SER A 474 10.74 4.81 24.78
CA SER A 474 10.97 3.60 25.59
C SER A 474 11.49 3.86 27.02
N GLN A 475 11.22 5.02 27.64
CA GLN A 475 11.68 5.31 29.01
C GLN A 475 10.58 5.05 30.04
N ASN A 476 10.90 4.14 30.97
CA ASN A 476 10.12 3.55 32.06
C ASN A 476 9.65 4.54 33.15
N GLN A 477 9.11 5.70 32.81
CA GLN A 477 8.34 6.50 33.76
C GLN A 477 7.00 6.81 33.13
N ASN A 478 5.91 6.51 33.86
CA ASN A 478 4.56 6.91 33.51
C ASN A 478 4.53 8.45 33.50
N THR A 479 4.92 9.07 32.38
CA THR A 479 4.83 10.51 32.14
C THR A 479 3.41 10.99 32.39
N GLU A 480 2.43 10.12 32.13
CA GLU A 480 1.04 10.29 32.50
C GLU A 480 0.84 10.45 34.03
N GLU A 481 1.43 9.61 34.89
CA GLU A 481 1.32 9.79 36.36
C GLU A 481 1.94 11.09 36.86
N VAL A 482 3.04 11.53 36.25
CA VAL A 482 3.74 12.76 36.65
C VAL A 482 3.01 14.02 36.20
N LEU A 483 2.49 14.04 34.96
CA LEU A 483 1.90 15.23 34.36
C LEU A 483 0.44 15.44 34.75
N MET A 484 -0.32 14.37 34.97
CA MET A 484 -1.76 14.45 35.23
C MET A 484 -2.14 15.32 36.44
N PRO A 485 -1.45 15.31 37.60
CA PRO A 485 -1.76 16.21 38.71
C PRO A 485 -1.71 17.69 38.33
N TYR A 486 -0.69 18.11 37.56
CA TYR A 486 -0.53 19.49 37.12
C TYR A 486 -1.62 19.88 36.11
N LEU A 487 -1.93 18.99 35.17
CA LEU A 487 -2.96 19.25 34.17
C LEU A 487 -4.36 19.30 34.78
N ASN A 488 -4.64 18.49 35.80
CA ASN A 488 -5.90 18.55 36.53
C ASN A 488 -6.07 19.89 37.27
N VAL A 489 -5.00 20.39 37.90
CA VAL A 489 -5.02 21.72 38.55
C VAL A 489 -5.24 22.82 37.52
N LEU A 490 -4.55 22.76 36.38
CA LEU A 490 -4.71 23.72 35.29
C LEU A 490 -6.14 23.69 34.71
N SER A 491 -6.71 22.51 34.50
CA SER A 491 -8.08 22.34 34.03
C SER A 491 -9.08 22.90 35.02
N LYS A 492 -8.90 22.64 36.32
CA LYS A 492 -9.76 23.18 37.37
C LYS A 492 -9.70 24.71 37.42
N PHE A 493 -8.51 25.29 37.39
CA PHE A 493 -8.33 26.74 37.33
C PHE A 493 -9.01 27.36 36.11
N ARG A 494 -8.87 26.74 34.93
CA ARG A 494 -9.57 27.16 33.71
C ARG A 494 -11.08 27.13 33.90
N ASP A 495 -11.62 26.09 34.51
CA ASP A 495 -13.07 25.94 34.69
C ASP A 495 -13.65 26.97 35.67
N ASP A 496 -12.93 27.27 36.75
CA ASP A 496 -13.29 28.33 37.68
C ASP A 496 -13.33 29.69 36.95
N VAL A 497 -12.28 30.00 36.17
CA VAL A 497 -12.21 31.23 35.36
C VAL A 497 -13.32 31.29 34.32
N ARG A 498 -13.62 30.17 33.66
CA ARG A 498 -14.68 30.08 32.64
C ARG A 498 -16.06 30.31 33.25
N THR A 499 -16.32 29.75 34.42
CA THR A 499 -17.59 29.89 35.14
C THR A 499 -17.83 31.36 35.49
N GLU A 500 -16.83 32.01 36.06
CA GLU A 500 -16.89 33.44 36.39
C GLU A 500 -17.04 34.32 35.14
N ALA A 501 -16.31 34.00 34.07
CA ALA A 501 -16.38 34.73 32.80
C ALA A 501 -17.74 34.58 32.09
N ARG A 502 -18.39 33.41 32.19
CA ARG A 502 -19.76 33.19 31.70
C ARG A 502 -20.77 34.01 32.49
N ALA A 503 -20.68 33.99 33.82
CA ALA A 503 -21.52 34.81 34.70
C ALA A 503 -21.39 36.31 34.38
N SER A 504 -20.15 36.75 34.13
CA SER A 504 -19.81 38.15 33.83
C SER A 504 -19.97 38.56 32.35
N LYS A 505 -20.36 37.63 31.46
CA LYS A 505 -20.42 37.81 29.99
C LYS A 505 -19.12 38.38 29.36
N GLN A 506 -17.96 38.01 29.90
CA GLN A 506 -16.65 38.46 29.45
C GLN A 506 -16.12 37.61 28.30
N ASN A 507 -16.51 37.95 27.06
CA ASN A 507 -16.15 37.19 25.86
C ASN A 507 -14.64 37.09 25.60
N GLN A 508 -13.84 38.08 26.01
CA GLN A 508 -12.38 38.05 25.84
C GLN A 508 -11.71 36.97 26.68
N ILE A 509 -12.18 36.77 27.92
CA ILE A 509 -11.65 35.73 28.81
C ILE A 509 -12.04 34.35 28.32
N LEU A 510 -13.27 34.20 27.79
CA LEU A 510 -13.71 32.95 27.15
C LEU A 510 -12.84 32.60 25.94
N ASN A 511 -12.54 33.57 25.08
CA ASN A 511 -11.62 33.38 23.94
C ASN A 511 -10.21 32.96 24.39
N LEU A 512 -9.69 33.46 25.52
CA LEU A 512 -8.41 33.03 26.07
C LEU A 512 -8.45 31.59 26.59
N CYS A 513 -9.56 31.20 27.24
CA CYS A 513 -9.77 29.82 27.69
C CYS A 513 -9.89 28.84 26.51
N ASP A 514 -10.55 29.26 25.43
CA ASP A 514 -10.66 28.49 24.19
C ASP A 514 -9.30 28.40 23.49
N LYS A 515 -8.52 29.49 23.42
CA LYS A 515 -7.15 29.47 22.88
C LYS A 515 -6.23 28.52 23.65
N LEU A 516 -6.34 28.48 24.98
CA LEU A 516 -5.58 27.53 25.78
C LEU A 516 -5.95 26.07 25.45
N ARG A 517 -7.26 25.79 25.31
CA ARG A 517 -7.79 24.44 24.98
C ARG A 517 -7.43 24.00 23.56
N ASP A 518 -7.60 24.87 22.57
CA ASP A 518 -7.62 24.50 21.15
C ASP A 518 -6.29 24.74 20.45
N ASP A 519 -5.46 25.66 20.95
CA ASP A 519 -4.19 26.03 20.31
C ASP A 519 -2.97 25.65 21.14
N ILE A 520 -2.94 25.98 22.44
CA ILE A 520 -1.71 25.90 23.25
C ILE A 520 -1.48 24.49 23.81
N LEU A 521 -2.51 23.90 24.44
CA LEU A 521 -2.40 22.57 25.06
C LEU A 521 -2.20 21.43 24.05
N PRO A 522 -2.83 21.45 22.85
CA PRO A 522 -2.59 20.42 21.84
C PRO A 522 -1.14 20.40 21.34
N ASP A 523 -0.46 21.54 21.27
CA ASP A 523 0.97 21.63 20.91
C ASP A 523 1.88 20.92 21.93
N LEU A 524 1.38 20.70 23.15
CA LEU A 524 2.05 19.98 24.23
C LEU A 524 1.56 18.52 24.37
N GLY A 525 0.69 18.03 23.48
CA GLY A 525 0.15 16.67 23.60
C GLY A 525 -1.05 16.54 24.54
N VAL A 526 -1.70 17.65 24.93
CA VAL A 526 -2.81 17.66 25.89
C VAL A 526 -4.10 18.10 25.20
N LEU A 527 -5.15 17.28 25.33
CA LEU A 527 -6.51 17.62 24.90
C LEU A 527 -7.41 17.81 26.12
N ILE A 528 -8.25 18.85 26.07
CA ILE A 528 -9.25 19.11 27.09
C ILE A 528 -10.64 19.02 26.44
N GLU A 529 -11.50 18.16 26.97
CA GLU A 529 -12.89 18.02 26.56
C GLU A 529 -13.83 18.48 27.67
N ASP A 530 -14.72 19.42 27.34
CA ASP A 530 -15.74 19.92 28.25
C ASP A 530 -17.01 19.05 28.12
N LEU A 531 -17.32 18.23 29.12
CA LEU A 531 -18.61 17.54 29.22
C LEU A 531 -19.63 18.47 29.90
N THR A 532 -20.90 18.06 29.90
CA THR A 532 -22.01 18.82 30.51
C THR A 532 -21.82 19.14 31.99
N ASP A 533 -21.07 18.29 32.67
CA ASP A 533 -20.97 18.19 34.13
C ASP A 533 -19.53 18.28 34.64
N ARG A 534 -18.52 18.05 33.78
CA ARG A 534 -17.09 18.09 34.14
C ARG A 534 -16.16 18.26 32.93
N THR A 535 -14.92 18.63 33.18
CA THR A 535 -13.88 18.71 32.15
C THR A 535 -12.91 17.54 32.27
N VAL A 536 -12.58 16.91 31.13
CA VAL A 536 -11.71 15.73 31.05
C VAL A 536 -10.42 16.09 30.33
N VAL A 537 -9.29 15.73 30.93
CA VAL A 537 -7.95 15.90 30.35
C VAL A 537 -7.47 14.57 29.74
N LYS A 538 -7.06 14.61 28.48
CA LYS A 538 -6.50 13.48 27.73
C LYS A 538 -5.08 13.78 27.30
N LEU A 539 -4.16 12.86 27.56
CA LEU A 539 -2.80 12.92 27.04
C LEU A 539 -2.69 12.12 25.75
N CYS A 540 -2.05 12.68 24.73
CA CYS A 540 -1.86 12.06 23.43
C CYS A 540 -0.43 12.29 22.94
N ASP A 541 0.00 11.48 21.97
CA ASP A 541 1.24 11.73 21.26
C ASP A 541 1.19 13.05 20.48
N ARG A 542 2.18 13.92 20.72
CA ARG A 542 2.25 15.27 20.16
C ARG A 542 2.34 15.26 18.63
N GLU A 543 3.20 14.42 18.06
CA GLU A 543 3.39 14.37 16.60
C GLU A 543 2.12 13.89 15.91
N THR A 544 1.45 12.91 16.51
CA THR A 544 0.16 12.41 16.03
C THR A 544 -0.90 13.49 16.07
N LEU A 545 -1.03 14.26 17.15
CA LEU A 545 -1.99 15.37 17.24
C LEU A 545 -1.73 16.47 16.21
N LEU A 546 -0.47 16.85 15.99
CA LEU A 546 -0.12 17.87 15.00
C LEU A 546 -0.46 17.40 13.59
N LYS A 547 -0.14 16.14 13.26
CA LYS A 547 -0.52 15.54 11.97
C LYS A 547 -2.04 15.43 11.80
N GLU A 548 -2.76 15.01 12.83
CA GLU A 548 -4.23 14.96 12.82
C GLU A 548 -4.82 16.35 12.59
N ARG A 549 -4.27 17.40 13.23
CA ARG A 549 -4.68 18.80 13.05
C ARG A 549 -4.42 19.30 11.63
N GLU A 550 -3.23 19.08 11.10
CA GLU A 550 -2.89 19.41 9.71
C GLU A 550 -3.82 18.71 8.72
N GLN A 551 -4.07 17.40 8.93
CA GLN A 551 -5.00 16.63 8.10
C GLN A 551 -6.42 17.16 8.20
N GLN A 552 -6.91 17.50 9.38
CA GLN A 552 -8.25 18.10 9.54
C GLN A 552 -8.36 19.45 8.85
N LEU A 553 -7.32 20.29 8.90
CA LEU A 553 -7.27 21.56 8.17
C LEU A 553 -7.30 21.31 6.66
N LEU A 554 -6.46 20.41 6.16
CA LEU A 554 -6.44 19.98 4.75
C LEU A 554 -7.78 19.42 4.28
N LEU A 555 -8.44 18.57 5.09
CA LEU A 555 -9.75 18.01 4.80
C LEU A 555 -10.83 19.09 4.81
N ALA A 556 -10.79 20.03 5.77
CA ALA A 556 -11.71 21.15 5.81
C ALA A 556 -11.53 22.07 4.60
N GLU A 557 -10.30 22.31 4.16
CA GLU A 557 -9.99 23.04 2.94
C GLU A 557 -10.48 22.31 1.69
N ARG A 558 -10.24 21.01 1.58
CA ARG A 558 -10.77 20.17 0.48
C ARG A 558 -12.29 20.21 0.43
N LYS A 559 -12.97 20.02 1.56
CA LYS A 559 -14.43 20.08 1.65
C LYS A 559 -14.96 21.45 1.26
N LYS A 560 -14.31 22.54 1.71
CA LYS A 560 -14.64 23.90 1.27
C LYS A 560 -14.45 24.06 -0.25
N ALA A 561 -13.38 23.50 -0.81
CA ALA A 561 -13.12 23.56 -2.25
C ALA A 561 -14.12 22.73 -3.07
N GLU A 562 -14.53 21.55 -2.59
CA GLU A 562 -15.56 20.71 -3.21
C GLU A 562 -16.94 21.36 -3.11
N ASP A 563 -17.30 21.92 -1.95
CA ASP A 563 -18.54 22.68 -1.77
C ASP A 563 -18.56 23.90 -2.70
N LEU A 564 -17.42 24.58 -2.88
CA LEU A 564 -17.29 25.69 -3.83
C LEU A 564 -17.46 25.22 -5.28
N LYS A 565 -16.80 24.13 -5.69
CA LYS A 565 -16.95 23.54 -7.02
C LYS A 565 -18.39 23.11 -7.28
N ARG A 566 -19.05 22.49 -6.31
CA ARG A 566 -20.46 22.07 -6.41
C ARG A 566 -21.38 23.28 -6.54
N LYS A 567 -21.13 24.35 -5.79
CA LYS A 567 -21.87 25.63 -5.95
C LYS A 567 -21.67 26.23 -7.33
N GLN A 568 -20.43 26.29 -7.82
CA GLN A 568 -20.11 26.80 -9.16
C GLN A 568 -20.77 25.95 -10.27
N GLU A 569 -20.78 24.62 -10.14
CA GLU A 569 -21.42 23.73 -11.10
C GLU A 569 -22.94 23.90 -11.10
N LEU A 570 -23.56 23.97 -9.92
CA LEU A 570 -24.99 24.25 -9.80
C LEU A 570 -25.36 25.61 -10.41
N GLU A 571 -24.51 26.62 -10.21
CA GLU A 571 -24.69 27.94 -10.80
C GLU A 571 -24.51 27.93 -12.33
N ARG A 572 -23.54 27.16 -12.85
CA ARG A 572 -23.34 26.94 -14.28
C ARG A 572 -24.55 26.26 -14.93
N ILE A 573 -25.04 25.16 -14.33
CA ILE A 573 -26.24 24.44 -14.79
C ILE A 573 -27.47 25.38 -14.75
N LYS A 574 -27.59 26.21 -13.72
CA LYS A 574 -28.66 27.22 -13.63
C LYS A 574 -28.55 28.26 -14.75
N LYS A 575 -27.37 28.83 -14.99
CA LYS A 575 -27.10 29.78 -16.08
C LYS A 575 -27.35 29.16 -17.45
N GLU A 576 -26.97 27.91 -17.68
CA GLU A 576 -27.25 27.20 -18.94
C GLU A 576 -28.76 26.97 -19.14
N LYS A 577 -29.49 26.60 -18.08
CA LYS A 577 -30.96 26.48 -18.14
C LYS A 577 -31.63 27.83 -18.43
N GLU A 578 -31.19 28.89 -17.77
CA GLU A 578 -31.69 30.25 -18.01
C GLU A 578 -31.35 30.74 -19.44
N ALA A 579 -30.13 30.49 -19.92
CA ALA A 579 -29.73 30.81 -21.29
C ALA A 579 -30.58 30.05 -22.33
N LYS A 580 -30.87 28.77 -22.09
CA LYS A 580 -31.78 27.99 -22.96
C LYS A 580 -33.20 28.55 -22.94
N LYS A 581 -33.70 29.03 -21.79
CA LYS A 581 -35.02 29.70 -21.71
C LYS A 581 -35.02 31.06 -22.41
N ALA A 582 -33.86 31.71 -22.56
CA ALA A 582 -33.73 33.01 -23.23
C ALA A 582 -33.71 32.92 -24.76
N ILE A 583 -33.63 31.72 -25.34
CA ILE A 583 -33.66 31.53 -26.80
C ILE A 583 -35.10 31.75 -27.29
N PRO A 584 -35.34 32.73 -28.19
CA PRO A 584 -36.65 32.92 -28.78
C PRO A 584 -37.10 31.64 -29.53
N PRO A 585 -38.39 31.26 -29.47
CA PRO A 585 -38.86 30.03 -30.08
C PRO A 585 -38.54 29.90 -31.58
N TYR A 586 -38.53 31.02 -32.30
CA TYR A 586 -38.22 31.09 -33.73
C TYR A 586 -36.73 30.89 -34.06
N GLU A 587 -35.82 31.00 -33.10
CA GLU A 587 -34.38 30.77 -33.27
C GLU A 587 -33.94 29.36 -32.83
N MET A 588 -34.80 28.64 -32.13
CA MET A 588 -34.49 27.35 -31.49
C MET A 588 -33.97 26.30 -32.47
N PHE A 589 -34.55 26.21 -33.67
CA PHE A 589 -34.23 25.17 -34.65
C PHE A 589 -33.29 25.66 -35.77
N LEU A 590 -33.09 26.97 -35.92
CA LEU A 590 -32.30 27.56 -37.01
C LEU A 590 -30.81 27.18 -36.96
N ASN A 591 -30.31 26.84 -35.78
CA ASN A 591 -28.91 26.43 -35.57
C ASN A 591 -28.70 24.90 -35.68
N GLU A 592 -29.76 24.09 -35.88
CA GLU A 592 -29.68 22.63 -36.07
C GLU A 592 -29.56 22.26 -37.56
N THR A 593 -28.58 22.86 -38.25
CA THR A 593 -28.32 22.68 -39.69
C THR A 593 -27.80 21.28 -40.06
N ASP A 594 -27.37 20.51 -39.06
CA ASP A 594 -27.03 19.10 -39.15
C ASP A 594 -28.28 18.20 -39.28
N LYS A 595 -29.46 18.70 -38.90
CA LYS A 595 -30.71 17.92 -38.86
C LYS A 595 -31.78 18.42 -39.82
N TYR A 596 -31.77 19.70 -40.19
CA TYR A 596 -32.80 20.31 -41.01
C TYR A 596 -32.21 21.23 -42.08
N SER A 597 -32.75 21.15 -43.29
CA SER A 597 -32.23 21.87 -44.46
C SER A 597 -33.07 23.09 -44.86
N LYS A 598 -34.34 23.19 -44.42
CA LYS A 598 -35.23 24.31 -44.75
C LYS A 598 -36.23 24.59 -43.63
N PHE A 599 -36.51 25.87 -43.37
CA PHE A 599 -37.36 26.35 -42.28
C PHE A 599 -38.48 27.27 -42.80
N ASP A 600 -39.59 27.39 -42.08
CA ASP A 600 -40.69 28.34 -42.36
C ASP A 600 -40.43 29.74 -41.77
N GLU A 601 -41.33 30.70 -42.02
CA GLU A 601 -41.23 32.09 -41.51
C GLU A 601 -41.24 32.18 -39.96
N ARG A 602 -41.59 31.10 -39.27
CA ARG A 602 -41.61 31.01 -37.79
C ARG A 602 -40.37 30.29 -37.25
N GLY A 603 -39.41 29.96 -38.12
CA GLY A 603 -38.19 29.22 -37.80
C GLY A 603 -38.40 27.72 -37.60
N PHE A 604 -39.53 27.17 -38.06
CA PHE A 604 -39.90 25.77 -37.87
C PHE A 604 -39.35 24.88 -39.00
N PRO A 605 -38.74 23.72 -38.71
CA PRO A 605 -38.22 22.82 -39.74
C PRO A 605 -39.30 22.28 -40.69
N ILE A 606 -39.06 22.38 -41.99
CA ILE A 606 -39.93 21.84 -43.06
C ILE A 606 -39.36 20.54 -43.63
N LEU A 607 -38.04 20.53 -43.87
CA LEU A 607 -37.30 19.43 -44.47
C LEU A 607 -36.22 18.91 -43.52
N ASP A 608 -35.95 17.61 -43.54
CA ASP A 608 -34.80 17.01 -42.86
C ASP A 608 -33.46 17.34 -43.57
N ALA A 609 -32.34 16.91 -42.98
CA ALA A 609 -31.00 17.12 -43.51
C ALA A 609 -30.78 16.54 -44.93
N GLU A 610 -31.61 15.57 -45.33
CA GLU A 610 -31.55 14.87 -46.62
C GLU A 610 -32.53 15.47 -47.65
N GLY A 611 -33.27 16.52 -47.28
CA GLY A 611 -34.19 17.25 -48.15
C GLY A 611 -35.58 16.63 -48.30
N LYS A 612 -35.95 15.67 -47.43
CA LYS A 612 -37.28 15.05 -47.41
C LYS A 612 -38.22 15.77 -46.44
N GLU A 613 -39.53 15.73 -46.74
CA GLU A 613 -40.55 16.27 -45.84
C GLU A 613 -40.62 15.47 -44.53
N LEU A 614 -40.66 16.19 -43.42
CA LEU A 614 -40.80 15.59 -42.10
C LEU A 614 -42.14 14.85 -41.96
N SER A 615 -42.09 13.64 -41.40
CA SER A 615 -43.29 12.83 -41.13
C SER A 615 -44.27 13.54 -40.18
N LYS A 616 -45.57 13.22 -40.27
CA LYS A 616 -46.60 13.81 -39.39
C LYS A 616 -46.30 13.61 -37.89
N GLY A 617 -45.70 12.47 -37.52
CA GLY A 617 -45.28 12.20 -36.14
C GLY A 617 -44.10 13.06 -35.67
N ALA A 618 -43.12 13.30 -36.55
CA ALA A 618 -41.98 14.17 -36.27
C ALA A 618 -42.40 15.64 -36.14
N LYS A 619 -43.27 16.13 -37.03
CA LYS A 619 -43.83 17.49 -36.97
C LYS A 619 -44.55 17.74 -35.65
N LYS A 620 -45.43 16.83 -35.21
CA LYS A 620 -46.16 16.96 -33.93
C LYS A 620 -45.23 16.97 -32.71
N LYS A 621 -44.10 16.25 -32.76
CA LYS A 621 -43.10 16.24 -31.68
C LYS A 621 -42.33 17.56 -31.63
N LEU A 622 -41.94 18.11 -32.78
CA LEU A 622 -41.28 19.41 -32.89
C LEU A 622 -42.21 20.57 -32.49
N GLU A 623 -43.49 20.49 -32.83
CA GLU A 623 -44.51 21.47 -32.44
C GLU A 623 -44.69 21.52 -30.93
N LYS A 624 -44.75 20.36 -30.27
CA LYS A 624 -44.77 20.28 -28.80
C LYS A 624 -43.51 20.87 -28.15
N LEU A 625 -42.34 20.70 -28.77
CA LEU A 625 -41.09 21.29 -28.30
C LEU A 625 -41.09 22.82 -28.48
N TYR A 626 -41.59 23.31 -29.62
CA TYR A 626 -41.74 24.74 -29.90
C TYR A 626 -42.70 25.41 -28.91
N GLU A 627 -43.87 24.81 -28.64
CA GLU A 627 -44.84 25.31 -27.65
C GLU A 627 -44.26 25.34 -26.23
N THR A 628 -43.51 24.29 -25.86
CA THR A 628 -42.84 24.23 -24.56
C THR A 628 -41.79 25.34 -24.43
N GLN A 629 -41.02 25.58 -25.50
CA GLN A 629 -40.04 26.67 -25.53
C GLN A 629 -40.70 28.05 -25.53
N ALA A 630 -41.82 28.23 -26.23
CA ALA A 630 -42.60 29.47 -26.21
C ALA A 630 -43.08 29.82 -24.80
N LYS A 631 -43.60 28.83 -24.06
CA LYS A 631 -43.96 29.01 -22.65
C LYS A 631 -42.74 29.37 -21.78
N ASN A 632 -41.63 28.66 -21.95
CA ASN A 632 -40.39 28.92 -21.21
C ASN A 632 -39.80 30.32 -21.47
N TYR A 633 -39.85 30.78 -22.73
CA TYR A 633 -39.37 32.11 -23.14
C TYR A 633 -40.29 33.22 -22.63
N GLN A 634 -41.60 32.99 -22.62
CA GLN A 634 -42.56 33.92 -22.03
C GLN A 634 -42.37 34.06 -20.51
N GLU A 635 -42.19 32.94 -19.80
CA GLU A 635 -41.83 32.95 -18.38
C GLU A 635 -40.50 33.70 -18.13
N TYR A 636 -39.52 33.59 -19.03
CA TYR A 636 -38.26 34.33 -18.92
C TYR A 636 -38.45 35.84 -19.12
N LEU A 637 -39.28 36.27 -20.08
CA LEU A 637 -39.60 37.68 -20.31
C LEU A 637 -40.38 38.29 -19.14
N GLU A 638 -41.30 37.54 -18.53
CA GLU A 638 -42.07 37.96 -17.36
C GLU A 638 -41.19 38.11 -16.12
N ASN A 639 -40.18 37.25 -15.94
CA ASN A 639 -39.23 37.34 -14.83
C ASN A 639 -38.13 38.43 -15.01
N LYS A 640 -38.05 39.07 -16.20
CA LYS A 640 -37.09 40.15 -16.49
C LYS A 640 -37.69 41.56 -16.40
N LYS A 641 -39.03 41.68 -16.29
CA LYS A 641 -39.73 42.91 -15.93
C LYS A 641 -39.73 43.08 -14.42
#